data_AF-A0A5J4YC37-F1
#
_entry.id   AF-A0A5J4YC37-F1
#
_cell.length_a   1.000
_cell.length_b   1.000
_cell.length_c   1.000
_cell.angle_alpha   90.00
_cell.angle_beta   90.00
_cell.angle_gamma   90.00
#
_symmetry.space_group_name_H-M   'P 1'
#
loop_
_entity.id
_entity.type
_entity.pdbx_description
1 polymer ?
#
loop_
_entity_poly.entity_id
_entity_poly.type
_entity_poly.pdbx_seq_one_letter_code
_entity_poly.pdbx_strand_id
1 'polypeptide(L)'
;GERVIRMHYANCNTFNADFDGDEINLHLPQDNLARAEGYEIVHADEQYIVPTDGKPVRGLIQLVYAACSPTRPGLLDASDHIILPPTIFKPEPLYTGKQASHCCCPQEQDGPLLSQLRSLKDWVQVLTSVLAFYTRGKPPLTFSCPGKTPADYWGKSSGETELLFFKGELLHGCMDKAQYGKFGLVHAVKELYGAKVAGGLISALSRLFTAYLHFGGFTCGLDDLLLIQAAERERTALCETAELRALRASAEFADVSMPDEQAEEQECVKREPAVRAALSKMYRSGKNTGVLHDMKCTGAMHPLSSDVIKVCLPKGQIKPFPHNCLSLMTVTGAKGSLVNFSQISCLLGQQELEGRRVPRMASGKTLPCFSPFDAGARSGGFIGDRFLTGLRPQEYYFHCMAGRDGLVDTTVKTSRSGYLQRCLVKNLESLKVNYDHTVRDDCDGSIVQFAYGEDGIDVMNVGYLREFSFLSRNAQRFAQQLNLEQALQATGLSHWEEEKRQKKLLKAAKGKAVLPSKGVDLPVNGVYPFSCLGVTSEAFGDALGEYVRTNPDTSLQASHKRKKKSNGSTPGSETLLDPTSEAGFRRLMELKYMRSLAAPGEAVGVLAAQSVGEPSTQMTLNTFHMAGRGEANVTLGIPRLRELFMTAAQSIKTPVMTLPIRPGMATPQATELANRLRRIRLAEVLQSLRIEEYVAVPSQQMAFGRARVFKLRLQFFPEHLYPKEAGITFADVAKVFQTVFMLKLQVAVKQELKKANAAAAVTQMSVAGIGGEEQGAAARGTPEGDGTGTAARKSEKEEEDENVEENEEYQEGKLRFAGGRKEEATYDAGDEEDKQIAAAVRKEAEGRGGEGEDEESLDASPEQTPNTTPSSASPTPGTTPDSVKGYGSKQKSTDKAAARLTASDMVDAEEYACEAEIVIPLDTPTLLMQEIAERVAVATMIRDTPGIERCYIVEADATGPTKVQTDGINFPGVWAHSDLIDVDNITTNDVGSTLRMYGVEAARATLMREVRAVFGAYGIGVDPRHLGLIADFMTHMGGYRACNRMGIESSTSTFLKISFETAAHFLTDATMKGTTDDLTSPASRLVVGRVVEMGTGCFDLVQNLDIGDLAVQAA
;
A
#
# COMPACT_ATOMS: atom_id res chain seq x y z
N GLY A 1 -20.53 -38.82 20.09
CA GLY A 1 -20.61 -38.18 18.77
C GLY A 1 -20.18 -36.74 18.93
N GLU A 2 -19.41 -36.22 17.98
CA GLU A 2 -18.96 -34.83 17.98
C GLU A 2 -20.13 -33.91 17.54
N ARG A 3 -20.15 -32.68 18.05
CA ARG A 3 -21.20 -31.67 17.76
C ARG A 3 -20.66 -30.45 16.99
N VAL A 4 -19.40 -30.50 16.57
CA VAL A 4 -18.68 -29.39 15.93
C VAL A 4 -18.04 -29.89 14.64
N ILE A 5 -17.91 -29.00 13.66
CA ILE A 5 -17.13 -29.29 12.44
C ILE A 5 -15.66 -29.31 12.84
N ARG A 6 -14.96 -30.39 12.47
CA ARG A 6 -13.50 -30.50 12.66
C ARG A 6 -12.78 -30.22 11.36
N MET A 7 -11.86 -29.26 11.41
CA MET A 7 -11.00 -28.88 10.29
C MET A 7 -9.53 -29.06 10.68
N HIS A 8 -8.70 -29.44 9.69
CA HIS A 8 -7.25 -29.57 9.90
C HIS A 8 -6.56 -28.20 9.93
N TYR A 9 -5.58 -28.03 10.82
CA TYR A 9 -4.83 -26.77 11.03
C TYR A 9 -4.18 -26.18 9.77
N ALA A 10 -3.85 -27.03 8.79
CA ALA A 10 -3.25 -26.59 7.53
C ALA A 10 -4.14 -25.66 6.69
N ASN A 11 -5.46 -25.63 6.99
CA ASN A 11 -6.44 -24.80 6.30
C ASN A 11 -6.80 -23.52 7.08
N CYS A 12 -6.29 -23.33 8.31
CA CYS A 12 -6.62 -22.14 9.12
C CYS A 12 -6.26 -20.84 8.41
N ASN A 13 -5.08 -20.77 7.80
CA ASN A 13 -4.67 -19.57 7.06
C ASN A 13 -5.56 -19.30 5.84
N THR A 14 -6.11 -20.34 5.20
CA THR A 14 -6.98 -20.21 4.03
C THR A 14 -8.32 -19.56 4.40
N PHE A 15 -8.87 -19.92 5.55
CA PHE A 15 -10.13 -19.37 6.06
C PHE A 15 -9.93 -18.17 6.98
N ASN A 16 -8.68 -17.82 7.28
CA ASN A 16 -8.32 -16.91 8.37
C ASN A 16 -9.00 -17.27 9.71
N ALA A 17 -9.12 -18.58 9.98
CA ALA A 17 -9.82 -19.11 11.16
C ALA A 17 -8.84 -19.37 12.31
N ASP A 18 -9.23 -19.03 13.53
CA ASP A 18 -8.39 -19.13 14.74
C ASP A 18 -8.93 -20.10 15.80
N PHE A 19 -10.12 -20.66 15.59
CA PHE A 19 -10.82 -21.58 16.50
C PHE A 19 -11.24 -20.97 17.85
N ASP A 20 -11.50 -19.66 17.91
CA ASP A 20 -12.02 -19.01 19.12
C ASP A 20 -13.56 -19.04 19.26
N GLY A 21 -14.25 -19.59 18.26
CA GLY A 21 -15.71 -19.60 18.17
C GLY A 21 -16.27 -19.45 16.76
N ASP A 22 -15.41 -19.34 15.75
CA ASP A 22 -15.77 -19.23 14.32
C ASP A 22 -16.85 -20.22 13.87
N GLU A 23 -17.86 -19.69 13.17
CA GLU A 23 -18.87 -20.49 12.48
C GLU A 23 -18.47 -20.67 11.01
N ILE A 24 -18.51 -21.91 10.50
CA ILE A 24 -18.20 -22.23 9.10
C ILE A 24 -19.43 -22.87 8.45
N ASN A 25 -19.84 -22.32 7.32
CA ASN A 25 -20.93 -22.85 6.53
C ASN A 25 -20.49 -24.07 5.70
N LEU A 26 -21.30 -25.13 5.76
CA LEU A 26 -21.11 -26.33 4.95
C LEU A 26 -22.15 -26.35 3.82
N HIS A 27 -21.72 -26.10 2.59
CA HIS A 27 -22.55 -26.23 1.40
C HIS A 27 -22.36 -27.61 0.77
N LEU A 28 -23.47 -28.31 0.49
CA LEU A 28 -23.45 -29.65 -0.12
C LEU A 28 -23.92 -29.57 -1.59
N PRO A 29 -23.03 -29.76 -2.58
CA PRO A 29 -23.40 -29.84 -3.99
C PRO A 29 -24.42 -30.97 -4.24
N GLN A 30 -25.46 -30.70 -5.04
CA GLN A 30 -26.56 -31.65 -5.29
C GLN A 30 -26.45 -32.37 -6.65
N ASP A 31 -25.66 -31.83 -7.57
CA ASP A 31 -25.49 -32.29 -8.93
C ASP A 31 -24.05 -32.78 -9.19
N ASN A 32 -23.89 -33.64 -10.20
CA ASN A 32 -22.58 -34.21 -10.51
C ASN A 32 -21.61 -33.19 -11.14
N LEU A 33 -22.13 -32.14 -11.81
CA LEU A 33 -21.31 -31.08 -12.38
C LEU A 33 -20.66 -30.26 -11.25
N ALA A 34 -21.45 -29.74 -10.31
CA ALA A 34 -20.89 -29.04 -9.15
C ALA A 34 -19.99 -29.94 -8.28
N ARG A 35 -20.29 -31.24 -8.17
CA ARG A 35 -19.37 -32.20 -7.51
C ARG A 35 -18.02 -32.28 -8.21
N ALA A 36 -18.00 -32.33 -9.55
CA ALA A 36 -16.76 -32.36 -10.32
C ALA A 36 -15.94 -31.08 -10.11
N GLU A 37 -16.58 -29.90 -10.16
CA GLU A 37 -15.95 -28.62 -9.85
C GLU A 37 -15.39 -28.58 -8.41
N GLY A 38 -16.15 -29.13 -7.45
CA GLY A 38 -15.72 -29.25 -6.06
C GLY A 38 -14.47 -30.12 -5.86
N TYR A 39 -14.30 -31.19 -6.65
CA TYR A 39 -13.16 -32.12 -6.52
C TYR A 39 -11.91 -31.70 -7.30
N GLU A 40 -12.07 -31.04 -8.46
CA GLU A 40 -10.93 -30.73 -9.34
C GLU A 40 -10.56 -29.24 -9.39
N ILE A 41 -11.46 -28.32 -8.99
CA ILE A 41 -11.19 -26.87 -9.01
C ILE A 41 -11.11 -26.30 -7.58
N VAL A 42 -12.19 -26.44 -6.80
CA VAL A 42 -12.32 -25.81 -5.47
C VAL A 42 -11.59 -26.61 -4.37
N HIS A 43 -11.14 -27.83 -4.69
CA HIS A 43 -10.51 -28.70 -3.73
C HIS A 43 -9.28 -28.07 -3.07
N ALA A 44 -9.16 -28.22 -1.75
CA ALA A 44 -8.12 -27.55 -0.96
C ALA A 44 -6.69 -27.86 -1.43
N ASP A 45 -6.43 -29.04 -2.00
CA ASP A 45 -5.10 -29.39 -2.52
C ASP A 45 -4.72 -28.56 -3.75
N GLU A 46 -5.68 -28.22 -4.61
CA GLU A 46 -5.44 -27.36 -5.78
C GLU A 46 -5.29 -25.90 -5.35
N GLN A 47 -6.00 -25.49 -4.28
CA GLN A 47 -5.89 -24.17 -3.64
C GLN A 47 -4.69 -24.06 -2.67
N TYR A 48 -3.52 -24.54 -3.08
CA TYR A 48 -2.29 -24.50 -2.28
C TYR A 48 -1.62 -23.12 -2.31
N ILE A 49 -1.67 -22.45 -3.45
CA ILE A 49 -1.01 -21.16 -3.74
C ILE A 49 -2.08 -20.05 -3.68
N VAL A 50 -1.70 -18.85 -3.24
CA VAL A 50 -2.57 -17.68 -3.34
C VAL A 50 -2.38 -17.00 -4.71
N PRO A 51 -3.48 -16.60 -5.38
CA PRO A 51 -3.37 -15.86 -6.64
C PRO A 51 -2.76 -14.46 -6.46
N THR A 52 -2.71 -13.92 -5.25
CA THR A 52 -2.21 -12.56 -4.96
C THR A 52 -0.74 -12.36 -5.32
N ASP A 53 0.14 -13.29 -4.95
CA ASP A 53 1.60 -13.17 -5.15
C ASP A 53 2.32 -14.50 -5.44
N GLY A 54 1.53 -15.56 -5.67
CA GLY A 54 2.03 -16.90 -5.94
C GLY A 54 2.72 -17.56 -4.73
N LYS A 55 2.42 -17.12 -3.48
CA LYS A 55 2.91 -17.78 -2.26
C LYS A 55 2.02 -18.95 -1.84
N PRO A 56 2.60 -20.02 -1.26
CA PRO A 56 1.82 -21.04 -0.57
C PRO A 56 1.06 -20.48 0.65
N VAL A 57 -0.22 -20.82 0.76
CA VAL A 57 -1.08 -20.46 1.92
C VAL A 57 -1.20 -21.61 2.91
N ARG A 58 -1.30 -22.83 2.37
CA ARG A 58 -1.47 -24.05 3.17
C ARG A 58 -0.13 -24.52 3.70
N GLY A 59 -0.05 -24.73 5.01
CA GLY A 59 1.16 -25.17 5.68
C GLY A 59 0.89 -25.54 7.12
N LEU A 60 1.83 -26.25 7.75
CA LEU A 60 1.70 -26.54 9.17
C LEU A 60 1.93 -25.27 9.98
N ILE A 61 1.06 -25.05 10.96
CA ILE A 61 1.14 -23.93 11.90
C ILE A 61 1.53 -24.46 13.27
N GLN A 62 2.30 -23.67 14.03
CA GLN A 62 2.71 -23.89 15.43
C GLN A 62 3.57 -25.16 15.69
N LEU A 63 3.20 -26.33 15.17
CA LEU A 63 3.92 -27.61 15.29
C LEU A 63 5.31 -27.61 14.65
N VAL A 64 5.68 -26.54 13.96
CA VAL A 64 6.94 -26.36 13.23
C VAL A 64 8.17 -26.49 14.14
N TYR A 65 8.07 -26.09 15.43
CA TYR A 65 9.21 -26.23 16.35
C TYR A 65 9.57 -27.69 16.65
N ALA A 66 8.62 -28.62 16.52
CA ALA A 66 8.86 -30.05 16.75
C ALA A 66 9.90 -30.62 15.77
N ALA A 67 10.06 -29.97 14.62
CA ALA A 67 11.00 -30.35 13.57
C ALA A 67 12.38 -29.64 13.68
N CYS A 68 12.50 -28.65 14.58
CA CYS A 68 13.76 -27.93 14.87
C CYS A 68 14.32 -28.21 16.26
N SER A 69 13.56 -28.84 17.16
CA SER A 69 14.10 -29.23 18.46
C SER A 69 15.30 -30.16 18.22
N PRO A 70 16.46 -29.93 18.87
CA PRO A 70 17.59 -30.84 18.77
C PRO A 70 17.05 -32.20 19.18
N THR A 71 16.97 -33.08 18.20
CA THR A 71 16.60 -34.47 18.43
C THR A 71 17.56 -34.96 19.47
N ARG A 72 17.08 -35.17 20.70
CA ARG A 72 17.87 -35.84 21.72
C ARG A 72 18.36 -37.13 21.05
N PRO A 73 19.68 -37.32 20.91
CA PRO A 73 20.18 -38.59 20.41
C PRO A 73 19.63 -39.68 21.33
N GLY A 74 18.80 -40.57 20.79
CA GLY A 74 18.23 -41.71 21.52
C GLY A 74 16.73 -41.72 21.84
N LEU A 75 15.87 -40.91 21.20
CA LEU A 75 14.42 -40.96 21.49
C LEU A 75 13.65 -42.09 20.77
N LEU A 76 14.22 -42.72 19.74
CA LEU A 76 13.61 -43.87 19.07
C LEU A 76 14.44 -45.11 19.40
N ASP A 77 14.34 -45.59 20.64
CA ASP A 77 14.80 -46.95 20.93
C ASP A 77 13.88 -47.94 20.19
N ALA A 78 14.39 -49.12 19.84
CA ALA A 78 13.66 -50.07 19.01
C ALA A 78 12.32 -50.54 19.61
N SER A 79 12.05 -50.24 20.89
CA SER A 79 10.81 -50.51 21.63
C SER A 79 9.77 -49.38 21.58
N ASP A 80 10.16 -48.13 21.31
CA ASP A 80 9.26 -46.97 21.29
C ASP A 80 8.66 -46.80 19.90
N HIS A 81 7.83 -47.78 19.54
CA HIS A 81 7.11 -47.76 18.28
C HIS A 81 6.02 -46.67 18.31
N ILE A 82 6.10 -45.71 17.39
CA ILE A 82 4.97 -44.84 17.04
C ILE A 82 3.92 -45.68 16.28
N ILE A 83 3.19 -46.53 17.00
CA ILE A 83 1.99 -47.19 16.50
C ILE A 83 0.82 -46.25 16.84
N LEU A 84 0.26 -45.59 15.83
CA LEU A 84 -0.98 -44.85 15.97
C LEU A 84 -2.07 -45.80 16.51
N PRO A 85 -2.92 -45.41 17.48
CA PRO A 85 -3.92 -46.29 18.05
C PRO A 85 -4.98 -46.72 17.00
N PRO A 86 -5.51 -47.96 17.07
CA PRO A 86 -6.54 -48.46 16.15
C PRO A 86 -7.86 -47.71 16.32
N THR A 87 -8.60 -47.53 15.23
CA THR A 87 -9.86 -46.74 15.23
C THR A 87 -11.01 -47.49 15.93
N ILE A 88 -11.02 -48.81 15.86
CA ILE A 88 -12.00 -49.67 16.53
C ILE A 88 -11.25 -50.51 17.55
N PHE A 89 -11.66 -50.50 18.82
CA PHE A 89 -10.96 -51.19 19.91
C PHE A 89 -11.58 -52.55 20.30
N LYS A 90 -12.82 -52.83 19.89
CA LYS A 90 -13.55 -54.07 20.21
C LYS A 90 -14.50 -54.45 19.06
N PRO A 91 -14.75 -55.75 18.79
CA PRO A 91 -14.15 -56.92 19.43
C PRO A 91 -12.68 -57.16 19.05
N GLU A 92 -12.20 -56.56 17.96
CA GLU A 92 -10.80 -56.59 17.54
C GLU A 92 -10.27 -55.18 17.24
N PRO A 93 -8.97 -54.92 17.48
CA PRO A 93 -8.34 -53.67 17.10
C PRO A 93 -8.26 -53.56 15.57
N LEU A 94 -9.19 -52.81 14.95
CA LEU A 94 -9.22 -52.63 13.50
C LEU A 94 -8.70 -51.24 13.11
N TYR A 95 -7.74 -51.26 12.19
CA TYR A 95 -7.25 -50.08 11.49
C TYR A 95 -8.08 -49.89 10.23
N THR A 96 -8.49 -48.65 9.94
CA THR A 96 -9.17 -48.38 8.65
C THR A 96 -8.17 -48.52 7.50
N GLY A 97 -8.63 -48.90 6.29
CA GLY A 97 -7.74 -49.00 5.11
C GLY A 97 -6.96 -47.71 4.81
N LYS A 98 -7.47 -46.55 5.25
CA LYS A 98 -6.77 -45.25 5.19
C LYS A 98 -5.67 -45.11 6.25
N GLN A 99 -5.80 -45.72 7.42
CA GLN A 99 -4.71 -45.86 8.40
C GLN A 99 -3.65 -46.85 7.91
N ALA A 100 -4.03 -47.97 7.30
CA ALA A 100 -3.07 -48.94 6.74
C ALA A 100 -2.25 -48.36 5.57
N SER A 101 -2.78 -47.36 4.85
CA SER A 101 -2.09 -46.67 3.74
C SER A 101 -1.19 -45.51 4.20
N HIS A 102 -1.39 -45.00 5.43
CA HIS A 102 -0.71 -43.79 5.95
C HIS A 102 0.09 -44.02 7.24
N CYS A 103 -0.13 -45.13 7.94
CA CYS A 103 0.72 -45.62 9.01
C CYS A 103 1.81 -46.48 8.37
N CYS A 104 3.06 -46.29 8.77
CA CYS A 104 4.17 -47.17 8.42
C CYS A 104 3.86 -48.63 8.81
N CYS A 105 3.21 -49.43 7.95
CA CYS A 105 3.20 -50.91 7.91
C CYS A 105 2.49 -51.40 6.63
N PRO A 106 3.09 -52.29 5.81
CA PRO A 106 2.53 -52.76 4.55
C PRO A 106 1.66 -54.01 4.82
N GLN A 107 0.47 -54.06 4.21
CA GLN A 107 -0.09 -55.35 3.84
C GLN A 107 0.42 -55.70 2.43
N GLU A 108 1.26 -56.74 2.45
CA GLU A 108 1.60 -57.66 1.35
C GLU A 108 2.72 -57.24 0.36
N GLN A 109 3.83 -57.98 0.52
CA GLN A 109 4.90 -58.27 -0.45
C GLN A 109 5.87 -57.13 -0.80
N ASP A 110 6.73 -56.78 0.16
CA ASP A 110 8.20 -56.83 0.02
C ASP A 110 8.87 -56.28 1.30
N GLY A 111 9.68 -57.12 1.94
CA GLY A 111 10.16 -56.95 3.32
C GLY A 111 11.51 -56.27 3.61
N PRO A 112 11.99 -55.20 2.92
CA PRO A 112 13.16 -54.45 3.41
C PRO A 112 12.86 -53.07 4.03
N LEU A 113 11.77 -52.38 3.68
CA LEU A 113 11.58 -50.98 4.10
C LEU A 113 11.19 -50.87 5.57
N LEU A 114 10.36 -51.79 6.06
CA LEU A 114 9.91 -51.76 7.45
C LEU A 114 10.97 -52.23 8.44
N SER A 115 11.83 -53.16 8.03
CA SER A 115 12.99 -53.59 8.80
C SER A 115 14.10 -52.52 8.83
N GLN A 116 14.25 -51.74 7.75
CA GLN A 116 15.11 -50.55 7.72
C GLN A 116 14.57 -49.41 8.58
N LEU A 117 13.27 -49.09 8.49
CA LEU A 117 12.60 -48.08 9.33
C LEU A 117 12.71 -48.40 10.83
N ARG A 118 12.70 -49.69 11.19
CA ARG A 118 12.86 -50.19 12.57
C ARG A 118 14.28 -50.04 13.14
N SER A 119 15.29 -49.68 12.33
CA SER A 119 16.68 -49.50 12.77
C SER A 119 17.16 -48.04 12.70
N LEU A 120 16.29 -47.09 12.38
CA LEU A 120 16.66 -45.69 12.17
C LEU A 120 16.83 -44.98 13.51
N LYS A 121 18.01 -44.40 13.72
CA LYS A 121 18.39 -43.72 14.98
C LYS A 121 18.21 -42.20 14.91
N ASP A 122 18.12 -41.65 13.69
CA ASP A 122 18.17 -40.22 13.42
C ASP A 122 16.92 -39.71 12.68
N TRP A 123 16.46 -38.53 13.07
CA TRP A 123 15.28 -37.86 12.51
C TRP A 123 15.39 -37.58 10.99
N VAL A 124 16.62 -37.37 10.51
CA VAL A 124 16.99 -37.20 9.10
C VAL A 124 16.50 -38.37 8.25
N GLN A 125 16.62 -39.58 8.79
CA GLN A 125 16.23 -40.80 8.10
C GLN A 125 14.70 -41.00 8.10
N VAL A 126 14.01 -40.53 9.13
CA VAL A 126 12.54 -40.55 9.21
C VAL A 126 11.95 -39.66 8.12
N LEU A 127 12.42 -38.41 8.01
CA LEU A 127 11.94 -37.47 7.00
C LEU A 127 12.23 -37.96 5.58
N THR A 128 13.43 -38.49 5.35
CA THR A 128 13.84 -39.14 4.09
C THR A 128 12.88 -40.27 3.73
N SER A 129 12.52 -41.12 4.69
CA SER A 129 11.63 -42.26 4.45
C SER A 129 10.19 -41.83 4.14
N VAL A 130 9.68 -40.79 4.82
CA VAL A 130 8.36 -40.21 4.52
C VAL A 130 8.34 -39.66 3.09
N LEU A 131 9.36 -38.90 2.69
CA LEU A 131 9.45 -38.37 1.33
C LEU A 131 9.56 -39.49 0.29
N ALA A 132 10.40 -40.50 0.54
CA ALA A 132 10.58 -41.65 -0.34
C ALA A 132 9.27 -42.43 -0.56
N PHE A 133 8.41 -42.51 0.47
CA PHE A 133 7.09 -43.15 0.35
C PHE A 133 6.17 -42.42 -0.64
N TYR A 134 6.01 -41.10 -0.49
CA TYR A 134 5.13 -40.31 -1.36
C TYR A 134 5.68 -40.10 -2.77
N THR A 135 7.00 -40.24 -2.93
CA THR A 135 7.68 -40.10 -4.23
C THR A 135 7.99 -41.44 -4.90
N ARG A 136 7.51 -42.56 -4.34
CA ARG A 136 7.78 -43.92 -4.85
C ARG A 136 7.40 -44.06 -6.33
N GLY A 137 8.29 -44.68 -7.10
CA GLY A 137 8.10 -44.91 -8.54
C GLY A 137 8.40 -43.69 -9.42
N LYS A 138 8.85 -42.57 -8.83
CA LYS A 138 9.25 -41.36 -9.55
C LYS A 138 10.72 -41.02 -9.24
N PRO A 139 11.43 -40.27 -10.11
CA PRO A 139 12.79 -39.84 -9.85
C PRO A 139 12.90 -39.04 -8.53
N PRO A 140 14.00 -39.19 -7.79
CA PRO A 140 14.13 -38.61 -6.46
C PRO A 140 14.43 -37.11 -6.50
N LEU A 141 13.97 -36.39 -5.48
CA LEU A 141 14.08 -34.93 -5.36
C LEU A 141 15.49 -34.49 -4.98
N THR A 142 16.01 -33.45 -5.64
CA THR A 142 17.18 -32.69 -5.19
C THR A 142 16.79 -31.24 -4.92
N PHE A 143 16.93 -30.80 -3.68
CA PHE A 143 16.36 -29.54 -3.20
C PHE A 143 17.26 -28.92 -2.13
N SER A 144 17.40 -27.60 -2.16
CA SER A 144 18.15 -26.84 -1.15
C SER A 144 17.39 -25.56 -0.82
N CYS A 145 17.15 -25.30 0.47
CA CYS A 145 16.47 -24.08 0.90
C CYS A 145 17.04 -23.57 2.23
N PRO A 146 17.37 -22.27 2.32
CA PRO A 146 17.76 -21.67 3.58
C PRO A 146 16.58 -21.71 4.58
N GLY A 147 16.91 -21.97 5.84
CA GLY A 147 15.99 -21.83 6.95
C GLY A 147 15.82 -20.36 7.37
N LYS A 148 14.78 -20.12 8.15
CA LYS A 148 14.51 -18.88 8.88
C LYS A 148 15.48 -18.68 10.06
N THR A 149 15.99 -19.75 10.66
CA THR A 149 16.87 -19.66 11.83
C THR A 149 18.27 -19.16 11.45
N PRO A 150 18.76 -18.02 11.99
CA PRO A 150 20.07 -17.49 11.65
C PRO A 150 21.23 -18.39 12.10
N ALA A 151 22.35 -18.32 11.38
CA ALA A 151 23.57 -19.09 11.66
C ALA A 151 24.13 -18.87 13.08
N ASP A 152 23.93 -17.68 13.65
CA ASP A 152 24.42 -17.34 14.98
C ASP A 152 23.80 -18.18 16.11
N TYR A 153 22.60 -18.74 15.88
CA TYR A 153 21.91 -19.59 16.86
C TYR A 153 22.44 -21.02 16.89
N TRP A 154 22.80 -21.58 15.73
CA TRP A 154 23.37 -22.94 15.62
C TRP A 154 24.91 -22.96 15.78
N GLY A 155 25.56 -21.82 15.56
CA GLY A 155 27.02 -21.68 15.50
C GLY A 155 27.54 -21.72 14.06
N LYS A 156 28.62 -20.98 13.80
CA LYS A 156 29.17 -20.73 12.44
C LYS A 156 29.55 -21.98 11.64
N SER A 157 29.70 -23.14 12.27
CA SER A 157 30.15 -24.39 11.65
C SER A 157 29.05 -25.47 11.55
N SER A 158 27.79 -25.17 11.90
CA SER A 158 26.78 -26.21 12.09
C SER A 158 26.19 -26.77 10.79
N GLY A 159 26.13 -26.01 9.68
CA GLY A 159 25.45 -26.41 8.44
C GLY A 159 23.91 -26.52 8.53
N GLU A 160 23.34 -26.46 9.74
CA GLU A 160 21.90 -26.60 10.02
C GLU A 160 21.01 -25.44 9.53
N THR A 161 21.63 -24.39 8.98
CA THR A 161 20.96 -23.21 8.45
C THR A 161 20.30 -23.44 7.10
N GLU A 162 20.71 -24.47 6.36
CA GLU A 162 20.15 -24.80 5.06
C GLU A 162 19.68 -26.24 5.04
N LEU A 163 18.43 -26.46 4.62
CA LEU A 163 17.84 -27.78 4.44
C LEU A 163 18.23 -28.31 3.06
N LEU A 164 19.04 -29.38 3.04
CA LEU A 164 19.55 -29.97 1.81
C LEU A 164 19.06 -31.41 1.62
N PHE A 165 18.26 -31.61 0.59
CA PHE A 165 17.93 -32.93 0.05
C PHE A 165 18.76 -33.20 -1.21
N PHE A 166 19.48 -34.32 -1.22
CA PHE A 166 20.20 -34.79 -2.40
C PHE A 166 19.67 -36.16 -2.80
N LYS A 167 19.13 -36.27 -4.01
CA LYS A 167 18.56 -37.52 -4.55
C LYS A 167 17.61 -38.23 -3.57
N GLY A 168 16.73 -37.45 -2.93
CA GLY A 168 15.67 -37.95 -2.06
C GLY A 168 16.09 -38.16 -0.60
N GLU A 169 17.38 -38.03 -0.29
CA GLU A 169 17.91 -38.17 1.06
C GLU A 169 18.17 -36.78 1.68
N LEU A 170 17.70 -36.59 2.91
CA LEU A 170 18.06 -35.41 3.70
C LEU A 170 19.50 -35.57 4.19
N LEU A 171 20.35 -34.57 3.93
CA LEU A 171 21.74 -34.58 4.36
C LEU A 171 21.94 -33.81 5.67
N HIS A 172 21.49 -32.56 5.73
CA HIS A 172 21.58 -31.68 6.90
C HIS A 172 20.52 -30.57 6.82
N GLY A 173 20.35 -29.83 7.91
CA GLY A 173 19.42 -28.70 7.99
C GLY A 173 18.17 -29.04 8.77
N CYS A 174 17.64 -28.08 9.54
CA CYS A 174 16.39 -28.25 10.28
C CYS A 174 15.16 -27.80 9.48
N MET A 175 13.99 -28.37 9.79
CA MET A 175 12.74 -27.95 9.16
C MET A 175 12.04 -26.85 9.97
N ASP A 176 12.05 -25.62 9.48
CA ASP A 176 11.34 -24.49 10.08
C ASP A 176 10.19 -23.97 9.21
N LYS A 177 9.64 -22.80 9.56
CA LYS A 177 8.49 -22.22 8.83
C LYS A 177 8.82 -21.94 7.36
N ALA A 178 10.09 -21.72 7.01
CA ALA A 178 10.49 -21.46 5.62
C ALA A 178 10.17 -22.65 4.71
N GLN A 179 10.22 -23.88 5.23
CA GLN A 179 10.01 -25.10 4.45
C GLN A 179 8.56 -25.32 4.00
N TYR A 180 7.61 -24.62 4.62
CA TYR A 180 6.21 -24.58 4.22
C TYR A 180 5.86 -23.32 3.40
N GLY A 181 6.81 -22.38 3.27
CA GLY A 181 6.65 -21.12 2.55
C GLY A 181 7.04 -21.20 1.08
N LYS A 182 7.16 -20.02 0.45
CA LYS A 182 7.59 -19.90 -0.96
C LYS A 182 8.99 -20.48 -1.11
N PHE A 183 9.15 -21.34 -2.12
CA PHE A 183 10.37 -22.14 -2.37
C PHE A 183 10.76 -23.13 -1.26
N GLY A 184 9.87 -23.39 -0.30
CA GLY A 184 10.07 -24.44 0.70
C GLY A 184 9.89 -25.85 0.13
N LEU A 185 10.23 -26.86 0.95
CA LEU A 185 10.12 -28.28 0.62
C LEU A 185 8.73 -28.66 0.09
N VAL A 186 7.66 -28.23 0.76
CA VAL A 186 6.29 -28.61 0.36
C VAL A 186 5.91 -27.99 -0.98
N HIS A 187 6.35 -26.74 -1.23
CA HIS A 187 6.14 -26.08 -2.51
C HIS A 187 6.93 -26.77 -3.64
N ALA A 188 8.18 -27.19 -3.37
CA ALA A 188 8.97 -27.98 -4.32
C ALA A 188 8.29 -29.31 -4.66
N VAL A 189 7.67 -29.96 -3.68
CA VAL A 189 6.93 -31.21 -3.88
C VAL A 189 5.64 -30.97 -4.67
N LYS A 190 4.90 -29.89 -4.41
CA LYS A 190 3.73 -29.49 -5.22
C LYS A 190 4.13 -29.31 -6.67
N GLU A 191 5.24 -28.63 -6.90
CA GLU A 191 5.72 -28.32 -8.25
C GLU A 191 6.11 -29.58 -9.03
N LEU A 192 6.89 -30.48 -8.43
CA LEU A 192 7.42 -31.67 -9.11
C LEU A 192 6.46 -32.86 -9.11
N TYR A 193 5.65 -33.03 -8.07
CA TYR A 193 4.84 -34.24 -7.87
C TYR A 193 3.33 -34.00 -7.91
N GLY A 194 2.90 -32.73 -7.91
CA GLY A 194 1.50 -32.31 -7.97
C GLY A 194 0.89 -31.97 -6.60
N ALA A 195 -0.21 -31.24 -6.63
CA ALA A 195 -0.97 -30.79 -5.46
C ALA A 195 -1.37 -31.92 -4.51
N LYS A 196 -1.94 -33.01 -5.04
CA LYS A 196 -2.39 -34.18 -4.25
C LYS A 196 -1.26 -34.82 -3.42
N VAL A 197 -0.04 -34.88 -3.96
CA VAL A 197 1.13 -35.43 -3.24
C VAL A 197 1.60 -34.48 -2.14
N ALA A 198 1.57 -33.16 -2.40
CA ALA A 198 1.90 -32.16 -1.40
C ALA A 198 0.89 -32.16 -0.22
N GLY A 199 -0.42 -32.27 -0.50
CA GLY A 199 -1.45 -32.40 0.53
C GLY A 199 -1.28 -33.67 1.39
N GLY A 200 -0.93 -34.79 0.76
CA GLY A 200 -0.56 -36.03 1.45
C GLY A 200 0.67 -35.89 2.34
N LEU A 201 1.71 -35.20 1.86
CA LEU A 201 2.92 -34.91 2.63
C LEU A 201 2.63 -34.04 3.86
N ILE A 202 1.88 -32.94 3.72
CA ILE A 202 1.47 -32.08 4.83
C ILE A 202 0.73 -32.91 5.90
N SER A 203 -0.18 -33.77 5.47
CA SER A 203 -0.96 -34.63 6.36
C SER A 203 -0.10 -35.65 7.10
N ALA A 204 0.90 -36.23 6.43
CA ALA A 204 1.88 -37.12 7.07
C ALA A 204 2.74 -36.38 8.10
N LEU A 205 3.30 -35.23 7.73
CA LEU A 205 4.12 -34.41 8.60
C LEU A 205 3.34 -33.95 9.84
N SER A 206 2.09 -33.52 9.66
CA SER A 206 1.18 -33.15 10.74
C SER A 206 1.02 -34.28 11.77
N ARG A 207 0.72 -35.50 11.30
CA ARG A 207 0.57 -36.67 12.17
C ARG A 207 1.89 -37.09 12.83
N LEU A 208 3.00 -37.02 12.09
CA LEU A 208 4.33 -37.32 12.61
C LEU A 208 4.70 -36.38 13.77
N PHE A 209 4.56 -35.07 13.58
CA PHE A 209 4.89 -34.10 14.62
C PHE A 209 3.92 -34.17 15.79
N THR A 210 2.64 -34.42 15.54
CA THR A 210 1.66 -34.63 16.62
C THR A 210 2.03 -35.84 17.47
N ALA A 211 2.38 -36.96 16.83
CA ALA A 211 2.85 -38.15 17.54
C ALA A 211 4.14 -37.89 18.31
N TYR A 212 5.11 -37.20 17.69
CA TYR A 212 6.35 -36.80 18.36
C TYR A 212 6.07 -35.96 19.61
N LEU A 213 5.15 -35.00 19.54
CA LEU A 213 4.79 -34.17 20.68
C LEU A 213 4.08 -34.94 21.80
N HIS A 214 3.28 -35.95 21.46
CA HIS A 214 2.67 -36.81 22.47
C HIS A 214 3.71 -37.55 23.31
N PHE A 215 4.85 -37.94 22.73
CA PHE A 215 5.93 -38.64 23.45
C PHE A 215 6.98 -37.70 24.04
N GLY A 216 7.40 -36.69 23.29
CA GLY A 216 8.49 -35.78 23.66
C GLY A 216 8.05 -34.63 24.58
N GLY A 217 6.77 -34.25 24.52
CA GLY A 217 6.26 -33.06 25.19
C GLY A 217 6.90 -31.76 24.69
N PHE A 218 6.28 -30.63 25.02
CA PHE A 218 6.86 -29.31 24.82
C PHE A 218 6.30 -28.36 25.87
N THR A 219 7.15 -27.54 26.48
CA THR A 219 6.75 -26.59 27.52
C THR A 219 7.62 -25.34 27.46
N CYS A 220 7.05 -24.18 27.81
CA CYS A 220 7.74 -22.91 27.94
C CYS A 220 7.58 -22.44 29.40
N GLY A 221 8.69 -22.24 30.10
CA GLY A 221 8.72 -21.87 31.51
C GLY A 221 9.20 -20.45 31.76
N LEU A 222 9.20 -20.03 33.04
CA LEU A 222 9.74 -18.73 33.46
C LEU A 222 11.27 -18.64 33.25
N ASP A 223 11.97 -19.76 33.37
CA ASP A 223 13.41 -19.88 33.19
C ASP A 223 13.88 -19.65 31.74
N ASP A 224 12.98 -19.78 30.76
CA ASP A 224 13.21 -19.40 29.35
C ASP A 224 13.25 -17.87 29.15
N LEU A 225 12.70 -17.10 30.10
CA LEU A 225 12.60 -15.63 30.01
C LEU A 225 13.79 -14.91 30.66
N LEU A 226 14.57 -15.61 31.49
CA LEU A 226 15.59 -15.02 32.34
C LEU A 226 16.88 -14.72 31.58
N LEU A 227 17.50 -13.59 31.93
CA LEU A 227 18.81 -13.18 31.42
C LEU A 227 19.95 -13.51 32.40
N ILE A 228 21.15 -13.70 31.86
CA ILE A 228 22.38 -13.84 32.65
C ILE A 228 22.68 -12.51 33.36
N GLN A 229 23.19 -12.57 34.58
CA GLN A 229 23.47 -11.38 35.40
C GLN A 229 24.39 -10.35 34.71
N ALA A 230 25.35 -10.80 33.89
CA ALA A 230 26.21 -9.91 33.12
C ALA A 230 25.41 -9.07 32.11
N ALA A 231 24.53 -9.71 31.34
CA ALA A 231 23.66 -9.03 30.38
C ALA A 231 22.63 -8.13 31.07
N GLU A 232 22.11 -8.53 32.24
CA GLU A 232 21.18 -7.69 33.02
C GLU A 232 21.84 -6.39 33.52
N ARG A 233 23.10 -6.45 33.95
CA ARG A 233 23.87 -5.26 34.37
C ARG A 233 24.09 -4.30 33.20
N GLU A 234 24.50 -4.84 32.04
CA GLU A 234 24.72 -4.04 30.84
C GLU A 234 23.41 -3.44 30.29
N ARG A 235 22.32 -4.21 30.31
CA ARG A 235 20.96 -3.72 30.02
C ARG A 235 20.58 -2.54 30.90
N THR A 236 20.78 -2.67 32.21
CA THR A 236 20.44 -1.63 33.18
C THR A 236 21.26 -0.36 32.94
N ALA A 237 22.58 -0.51 32.71
CA ALA A 237 23.47 0.61 32.40
C ALA A 237 23.06 1.34 31.11
N LEU A 238 22.64 0.62 30.07
CA LEU A 238 22.12 1.24 28.84
C LEU A 238 20.80 1.98 29.09
N CYS A 239 19.87 1.39 29.84
CA CYS A 239 18.58 2.02 30.16
C CYS A 239 18.74 3.31 30.98
N GLU A 240 19.75 3.40 31.86
CA GLU A 240 20.07 4.63 32.61
C GLU A 240 20.45 5.79 31.66
N THR A 241 21.11 5.50 30.53
CA THR A 241 21.45 6.54 29.53
C THR A 241 20.24 7.11 28.76
N ALA A 242 19.05 6.51 28.89
CA ALA A 242 17.85 6.92 28.16
C ALA A 242 17.45 8.38 28.45
N GLU A 243 17.45 8.77 29.72
CA GLU A 243 17.06 10.12 30.14
C GLU A 243 17.99 11.18 29.56
N LEU A 244 19.30 10.91 29.60
CA LEU A 244 20.32 11.80 29.05
C LEU A 244 20.20 11.94 27.52
N ARG A 245 19.99 10.83 26.80
CA ARG A 245 19.79 10.86 25.33
C ARG A 245 18.56 11.67 24.94
N ALA A 246 17.44 11.51 25.64
CA ALA A 246 16.22 12.25 25.36
C ALA A 246 16.36 13.76 25.68
N LEU A 247 17.07 14.09 26.75
CA LEU A 247 17.38 15.47 27.11
C LEU A 247 18.25 16.14 26.05
N ARG A 248 19.31 15.47 25.58
CA ARG A 248 20.18 15.98 24.50
C ARG A 248 19.40 16.21 23.20
N ALA A 249 18.57 15.26 22.79
CA ALA A 249 17.73 15.41 21.60
C ALA A 249 16.76 16.60 21.73
N SER A 250 16.20 16.81 22.92
CA SER A 250 15.32 17.95 23.21
C SER A 250 16.06 19.28 23.25
N ALA A 251 17.31 19.30 23.75
CA ALA A 251 18.15 20.49 23.80
C ALA A 251 18.62 20.90 22.40
N GLU A 252 19.03 19.94 21.57
CA GLU A 252 19.37 20.17 20.16
C GLU A 252 18.19 20.74 19.38
N PHE A 253 16.98 20.21 19.61
CA PHE A 253 15.76 20.75 19.00
C PHE A 253 15.44 22.18 19.47
N ALA A 254 15.70 22.48 20.75
CA ALA A 254 15.46 23.79 21.34
C ALA A 254 16.61 24.80 21.13
N ASP A 255 17.65 24.43 20.38
CA ASP A 255 18.87 25.20 20.15
C ASP A 255 19.55 25.67 21.46
N VAL A 256 19.51 24.80 22.47
CA VAL A 256 20.15 25.04 23.77
C VAL A 256 21.47 24.27 23.82
N SER A 257 22.58 25.01 23.96
CA SER A 257 23.91 24.42 24.08
C SER A 257 24.01 23.48 25.29
N MET A 258 24.41 22.24 25.04
CA MET A 258 24.70 21.23 26.05
C MET A 258 26.22 20.99 26.15
N PRO A 259 26.74 20.57 27.32
CA PRO A 259 28.12 20.11 27.48
C PRO A 259 28.43 18.88 26.60
N ASP A 260 29.71 18.69 26.23
CA ASP A 260 30.19 17.56 25.43
C ASP A 260 29.87 16.19 26.07
N GLU A 261 29.92 15.11 25.28
CA GLU A 261 29.51 13.76 25.70
C GLU A 261 30.20 13.23 26.96
N GLN A 262 31.37 13.77 27.29
CA GLN A 262 32.22 13.39 28.44
C GLN A 262 31.87 14.12 29.75
N ALA A 263 30.96 15.10 29.74
CA ALA A 263 30.54 15.82 30.93
C ALA A 263 29.70 14.93 31.87
N GLU A 264 29.82 15.14 33.18
CA GLU A 264 29.08 14.38 34.19
C GLU A 264 27.56 14.53 33.99
N GLU A 265 26.82 13.42 34.09
CA GLU A 265 25.36 13.34 33.95
C GLU A 265 24.62 14.39 34.81
N GLN A 266 25.17 14.67 36.00
CA GLN A 266 24.66 15.67 36.93
C GLN A 266 24.69 17.11 36.39
N GLU A 267 25.63 17.45 35.49
CA GLU A 267 25.71 18.77 34.88
C GLU A 267 24.67 18.95 33.77
N CYS A 268 24.37 17.89 33.01
CA CYS A 268 23.33 17.91 31.99
C CYS A 268 21.94 18.08 32.60
N VAL A 269 21.65 17.37 33.70
CA VAL A 269 20.36 17.48 34.41
C VAL A 269 20.13 18.89 34.97
N LYS A 270 21.19 19.59 35.41
CA LYS A 270 21.07 21.00 35.86
C LYS A 270 20.56 21.95 34.78
N ARG A 271 20.76 21.63 33.50
CA ARG A 271 20.28 22.46 32.37
C ARG A 271 18.87 22.11 31.90
N GLU A 272 18.26 21.05 32.43
CA GLU A 272 16.90 20.63 32.09
C GLU A 272 15.87 21.78 32.20
N PRO A 273 15.85 22.62 33.27
CA PRO A 273 14.88 23.72 33.36
C PRO A 273 14.98 24.74 32.22
N ALA A 274 16.19 24.98 31.71
CA ALA A 274 16.41 25.89 30.59
C ALA A 274 15.84 25.31 29.29
N VAL A 275 16.04 24.00 29.05
CA VAL A 275 15.44 23.27 27.92
C VAL A 275 13.92 23.32 27.99
N ARG A 276 13.33 23.11 29.19
CA ARG A 276 11.86 23.17 29.39
C ARG A 276 11.29 24.55 29.08
N ALA A 277 11.97 25.62 29.51
CA ALA A 277 11.55 26.98 29.25
C ALA A 277 11.60 27.31 27.74
N ALA A 278 12.66 26.88 27.06
CA ALA A 278 12.80 27.01 25.61
C ALA A 278 11.70 26.25 24.87
N LEU A 279 11.48 24.97 25.22
CA LEU A 279 10.38 24.16 24.68
C LEU A 279 9.03 24.84 24.91
N SER A 280 8.74 25.31 26.13
CA SER A 280 7.49 26.01 26.43
C SER A 280 7.25 27.23 25.54
N LYS A 281 8.30 27.99 25.21
CA LYS A 281 8.22 29.12 24.27
C LYS A 281 7.96 28.66 22.84
N MET A 282 8.61 27.58 22.39
CA MET A 282 8.43 27.04 21.03
C MET A 282 7.06 26.40 20.82
N TYR A 283 6.54 25.68 21.81
CA TYR A 283 5.20 25.08 21.74
C TYR A 283 4.07 26.12 21.75
N ARG A 284 4.27 27.27 22.40
CA ARG A 284 3.29 28.38 22.38
C ARG A 284 3.33 29.20 21.10
N SER A 285 4.47 29.24 20.40
CA SER A 285 4.67 30.06 19.20
C SER A 285 4.38 29.30 17.90
N GLY A 286 4.60 27.99 17.84
CA GLY A 286 4.44 27.19 16.62
C GLY A 286 3.32 26.15 16.71
N LYS A 287 2.49 26.07 15.65
CA LYS A 287 1.41 25.07 15.52
C LYS A 287 1.93 23.63 15.33
N ASN A 288 3.13 23.46 14.76
CA ASN A 288 3.68 22.14 14.39
C ASN A 288 4.91 21.73 15.23
N THR A 289 5.24 22.47 16.28
CA THR A 289 6.44 22.24 17.08
C THR A 289 6.47 20.84 17.72
N GLY A 290 5.32 20.34 18.15
CA GLY A 290 5.22 19.02 18.79
C GLY A 290 5.63 17.87 17.89
N VAL A 291 5.18 17.88 16.63
CA VAL A 291 5.50 16.81 15.66
C VAL A 291 6.99 16.74 15.39
N LEU A 292 7.63 17.89 15.18
CA LEU A 292 9.07 17.97 14.92
C LEU A 292 9.91 17.55 16.15
N HIS A 293 9.49 17.96 17.34
CA HIS A 293 10.14 17.58 18.59
C HIS A 293 10.06 16.07 18.83
N ASP A 294 8.87 15.50 18.65
CA ASP A 294 8.65 14.07 18.84
C ASP A 294 9.48 13.23 17.87
N MET A 295 9.54 13.62 16.59
CA MET A 295 10.36 12.96 15.58
C MET A 295 11.85 12.92 15.98
N LYS A 296 12.40 14.05 16.42
CA LYS A 296 13.81 14.13 16.85
C LYS A 296 14.08 13.24 18.06
N CYS A 297 13.18 13.25 19.05
CA CYS A 297 13.32 12.40 20.23
C CYS A 297 13.20 10.90 19.90
N THR A 298 12.21 10.51 19.10
CA THR A 298 12.01 9.12 18.67
C THR A 298 13.23 8.59 17.91
N GLY A 299 13.80 9.40 17.00
CA GLY A 299 15.03 9.05 16.29
C GLY A 299 16.25 8.81 17.19
N ALA A 300 16.31 9.44 18.37
CA ALA A 300 17.35 9.20 19.37
C ALA A 300 17.10 7.95 20.24
N MET A 301 15.83 7.55 20.43
CA MET A 301 15.44 6.43 21.28
C MET A 301 15.50 5.07 20.58
N HIS A 302 15.13 4.98 19.29
CA HIS A 302 15.16 3.71 18.53
C HIS A 302 16.53 3.01 18.51
N PRO A 303 17.67 3.71 18.34
CA PRO A 303 19.00 3.11 18.44
C PRO A 303 19.25 2.51 19.82
N LEU A 304 18.81 3.17 20.90
CA LEU A 304 18.97 2.67 22.26
C LEU A 304 18.24 1.34 22.48
N SER A 305 16.98 1.24 22.04
CA SER A 305 16.24 -0.02 22.10
C SER A 305 16.94 -1.14 21.34
N SER A 306 17.48 -0.83 20.16
CA SER A 306 18.22 -1.80 19.33
C SER A 306 19.52 -2.28 20.00
N ASP A 307 20.26 -1.38 20.65
CA ASP A 307 21.49 -1.71 21.38
C ASP A 307 21.20 -2.66 22.54
N VAL A 308 20.15 -2.37 23.32
CA VAL A 308 19.73 -3.23 24.43
C VAL A 308 19.34 -4.63 23.94
N ILE A 309 18.59 -4.73 22.84
CA ILE A 309 18.18 -6.02 22.28
C ILE A 309 19.39 -6.86 21.86
N LYS A 310 20.41 -6.25 21.23
CA LYS A 310 21.64 -6.94 20.81
C LYS A 310 22.46 -7.49 21.97
N VAL A 311 22.49 -6.77 23.10
CA VAL A 311 23.18 -7.23 24.32
C VAL A 311 22.46 -8.44 24.92
N CYS A 312 21.13 -8.38 25.02
CA CYS A 312 20.36 -9.42 25.69
C CYS A 312 20.13 -10.67 24.83
N LEU A 313 19.88 -10.53 23.53
CA LEU A 313 19.51 -11.63 22.63
C LEU A 313 20.50 -11.71 21.46
N PRO A 314 21.01 -12.91 21.10
CA PRO A 314 20.67 -14.24 21.65
C PRO A 314 21.53 -14.71 22.84
N LYS A 315 22.69 -14.08 23.08
CA LYS A 315 23.72 -14.62 24.00
C LYS A 315 23.46 -14.35 25.49
N GLY A 316 22.61 -13.38 25.82
CA GLY A 316 22.36 -12.95 27.19
C GLY A 316 21.32 -13.78 27.95
N GLN A 317 20.81 -14.87 27.37
CA GLN A 317 19.79 -15.74 27.97
C GLN A 317 20.41 -16.78 28.90
N ILE A 318 19.75 -17.11 30.03
CA ILE A 318 20.23 -18.19 30.92
C ILE A 318 20.23 -19.54 30.20
N LYS A 319 19.14 -19.85 29.50
CA LYS A 319 19.06 -20.99 28.59
C LYS A 319 19.41 -20.53 27.18
N PRO A 320 20.45 -21.08 26.56
CA PRO A 320 20.73 -20.79 25.16
C PRO A 320 19.76 -21.55 24.26
N PHE A 321 19.61 -21.06 23.03
CA PHE A 321 19.08 -21.85 21.94
C PHE A 321 19.96 -23.10 21.74
N PRO A 322 19.39 -24.27 21.42
CA PRO A 322 17.97 -24.56 21.17
C PRO A 322 17.15 -25.02 22.39
N HIS A 323 17.73 -25.01 23.60
CA HIS A 323 17.05 -25.48 24.81
C HIS A 323 16.02 -24.48 25.35
N ASN A 324 16.16 -23.20 25.01
CA ASN A 324 15.17 -22.19 25.33
C ASN A 324 13.96 -22.29 24.39
N CYS A 325 12.83 -22.74 24.94
CA CYS A 325 11.61 -22.99 24.19
C CYS A 325 10.98 -21.71 23.61
N LEU A 326 11.06 -20.57 24.30
CA LEU A 326 10.58 -19.29 23.75
C LEU A 326 11.43 -18.84 22.57
N SER A 327 12.75 -18.98 22.67
CA SER A 327 13.66 -18.71 21.56
C SER A 327 13.39 -19.65 20.38
N LEU A 328 13.13 -20.93 20.65
CA LEU A 328 12.80 -21.93 19.62
C LEU A 328 11.51 -21.55 18.90
N MET A 329 10.45 -21.18 19.61
CA MET A 329 9.16 -20.79 19.00
C MET A 329 9.28 -19.54 18.11
N THR A 330 9.99 -18.51 18.60
CA THR A 330 10.08 -17.22 17.93
C THR A 330 11.02 -17.25 16.73
N VAL A 331 12.18 -17.89 16.86
CA VAL A 331 13.21 -17.94 15.80
C VAL A 331 12.80 -18.88 14.66
N THR A 332 12.26 -20.06 14.98
CA THR A 332 11.75 -21.01 13.95
C THR A 332 10.47 -20.51 13.26
N GLY A 333 9.82 -19.50 13.84
CA GLY A 333 8.61 -18.90 13.33
C GLY A 333 7.32 -19.69 13.64
N ALA A 334 7.36 -20.58 14.64
CA ALA A 334 6.18 -21.33 15.08
C ALA A 334 5.09 -20.40 15.64
N LYS A 335 5.45 -19.52 16.58
CA LYS A 335 4.55 -18.50 17.16
C LYS A 335 5.39 -17.37 17.77
N GLY A 336 4.91 -16.13 17.61
CA GLY A 336 5.60 -14.93 18.09
C GLY A 336 6.76 -14.49 17.20
N SER A 337 7.38 -13.37 17.57
CA SER A 337 8.52 -12.79 16.88
C SER A 337 9.63 -12.42 17.87
N LEU A 338 10.80 -12.02 17.36
CA LEU A 338 11.88 -11.50 18.19
C LEU A 338 11.46 -10.25 18.97
N VAL A 339 10.53 -9.44 18.42
CA VAL A 339 9.99 -8.25 19.09
C VAL A 339 9.21 -8.65 20.35
N ASN A 340 8.37 -9.68 20.26
CA ASN A 340 7.64 -10.19 21.42
C ASN A 340 8.62 -10.69 22.50
N PHE A 341 9.67 -11.42 22.10
CA PHE A 341 10.68 -11.90 23.04
C PHE A 341 11.43 -10.73 23.69
N SER A 342 11.82 -9.71 22.92
CA SER A 342 12.48 -8.53 23.48
C SER A 342 11.59 -7.72 24.42
N GLN A 343 10.28 -7.63 24.17
CA GLN A 343 9.36 -6.92 25.07
C GLN A 343 9.17 -7.65 26.40
N ILE A 344 9.22 -8.98 26.38
CA ILE A 344 9.12 -9.79 27.60
C ILE A 344 10.40 -9.71 28.42
N SER A 345 11.56 -9.92 27.78
CA SER A 345 12.84 -10.12 28.49
C SER A 345 13.79 -8.91 28.49
N CYS A 346 13.66 -7.94 27.58
CA CYS A 346 14.60 -6.82 27.44
C CYS A 346 13.99 -5.48 27.88
N LEU A 347 13.08 -4.92 27.08
CA LEU A 347 12.34 -3.67 27.34
C LEU A 347 11.14 -3.55 26.38
N LEU A 348 10.14 -2.74 26.74
CA LEU A 348 9.02 -2.43 25.85
C LEU A 348 9.40 -1.45 24.73
N GLY A 349 10.21 -0.44 25.03
CA GLY A 349 10.65 0.58 24.07
C GLY A 349 9.75 1.82 24.04
N GLN A 350 9.95 2.64 23.00
CA GLN A 350 9.16 3.85 22.77
C GLN A 350 7.71 3.49 22.40
N GLN A 351 6.74 4.03 23.13
CA GLN A 351 5.32 3.94 22.76
C GLN A 351 4.99 5.06 21.79
N GLU A 352 4.36 4.71 20.68
CA GLU A 352 3.95 5.62 19.61
C GLU A 352 2.44 5.52 19.39
N LEU A 353 1.80 6.66 19.16
CA LEU A 353 0.36 6.82 18.95
C LEU A 353 0.18 7.60 17.66
N GLU A 354 -0.48 7.03 16.66
CA GLU A 354 -0.63 7.62 15.32
C GLU A 354 0.70 8.14 14.72
N GLY A 355 1.81 7.47 15.01
CA GLY A 355 3.17 7.85 14.61
C GLY A 355 3.76 9.08 15.29
N ARG A 356 3.17 9.50 16.40
CA ARG A 356 3.70 10.52 17.31
C ARG A 356 4.03 9.88 18.66
N ARG A 357 4.69 10.65 19.53
CA ARG A 357 4.85 10.23 20.92
C ARG A 357 3.56 10.49 21.70
N VAL A 358 3.58 10.15 22.98
CA VAL A 358 2.47 10.39 23.90
C VAL A 358 1.99 11.86 23.82
N PRO A 359 0.67 12.10 23.64
CA PRO A 359 0.14 13.45 23.54
C PRO A 359 0.32 14.24 24.84
N ARG A 360 0.49 15.55 24.69
CA ARG A 360 0.60 16.49 25.81
C ARG A 360 -0.73 17.22 26.02
N MET A 361 -1.10 17.42 27.27
CA MET A 361 -2.22 18.26 27.68
C MET A 361 -1.93 19.74 27.39
N ALA A 362 -2.95 20.60 27.42
CA ALA A 362 -2.78 22.05 27.28
C ALA A 362 -1.83 22.68 28.32
N SER A 363 -1.66 22.03 29.47
CA SER A 363 -0.67 22.40 30.50
C SER A 363 0.78 22.09 30.11
N GLY A 364 1.03 21.41 28.99
CA GLY A 364 2.33 20.94 28.53
C GLY A 364 2.78 19.61 29.17
N LYS A 365 1.95 19.00 30.01
CA LYS A 365 2.23 17.73 30.69
C LYS A 365 1.70 16.54 29.88
N THR A 366 2.43 15.44 29.86
CA THR A 366 1.95 14.15 29.33
C THR A 366 1.11 13.39 30.37
N LEU A 367 1.53 13.42 31.63
CA LEU A 367 0.75 12.96 32.79
C LEU A 367 0.84 13.95 33.95
N PRO A 368 -0.14 13.95 34.89
CA PRO A 368 -0.13 14.84 36.05
C PRO A 368 1.14 14.74 36.92
N CYS A 369 1.74 13.54 36.98
CA CYS A 369 2.95 13.24 37.74
C CYS A 369 4.23 13.81 37.10
N PHE A 370 4.19 14.18 35.82
CA PHE A 370 5.32 14.83 35.16
C PHE A 370 5.19 16.34 35.24
N SER A 371 6.35 16.99 35.21
CA SER A 371 6.41 18.44 35.21
C SER A 371 6.05 18.98 33.80
N PRO A 372 5.61 20.25 33.66
CA PRO A 372 5.26 20.82 32.34
C PRO A 372 6.45 20.85 31.36
N PHE A 373 6.24 20.44 30.10
CA PHE A 373 7.27 20.39 29.05
C PHE A 373 8.50 19.54 29.42
N ASP A 374 8.27 18.44 30.13
CA ASP A 374 9.33 17.50 30.49
C ASP A 374 10.02 16.94 29.23
N ALA A 375 11.36 16.93 29.28
CA ALA A 375 12.26 16.47 28.23
C ALA A 375 12.77 15.04 28.48
N GLY A 376 12.45 14.44 29.63
CA GLY A 376 12.85 13.08 29.98
C GLY A 376 12.24 12.02 29.06
N ALA A 377 12.98 10.94 28.83
CA ALA A 377 12.56 9.83 27.94
C ALA A 377 11.24 9.21 28.39
N ARG A 378 11.12 8.90 29.69
CA ARG A 378 9.93 8.31 30.30
C ARG A 378 8.70 9.20 30.16
N SER A 379 8.87 10.52 30.31
CA SER A 379 7.76 11.47 30.22
C SER A 379 7.09 11.47 28.84
N GLY A 380 7.84 11.17 27.77
CA GLY A 380 7.30 11.05 26.43
C GLY A 380 7.18 9.61 25.94
N GLY A 381 6.94 8.66 26.85
CA GLY A 381 6.49 7.31 26.49
C GLY A 381 7.57 6.27 26.24
N PHE A 382 8.85 6.53 26.57
CA PHE A 382 9.87 5.49 26.51
C PHE A 382 9.81 4.58 27.74
N ILE A 383 9.58 3.29 27.53
CA ILE A 383 9.46 2.28 28.59
C ILE A 383 10.72 1.40 28.59
N GLY A 384 11.62 1.64 29.55
CA GLY A 384 12.83 0.83 29.78
C GLY A 384 12.57 -0.44 30.61
N ASP A 385 11.41 -0.51 31.25
CA ASP A 385 10.94 -1.70 31.99
C ASP A 385 10.35 -2.75 31.01
N ARG A 386 10.13 -3.97 31.49
CA ARG A 386 9.76 -5.16 30.69
C ARG A 386 8.62 -5.93 31.33
N PHE A 387 7.90 -6.75 30.55
CA PHE A 387 6.79 -7.53 31.11
C PHE A 387 7.21 -8.49 32.22
N LEU A 388 8.43 -9.05 32.16
CA LEU A 388 8.96 -9.97 33.18
C LEU A 388 9.05 -9.35 34.58
N THR A 389 9.41 -8.07 34.69
CA THR A 389 9.58 -7.37 35.98
C THR A 389 8.38 -6.50 36.35
N GLY A 390 7.42 -6.35 35.44
CA GLY A 390 6.30 -5.41 35.57
C GLY A 390 6.63 -4.00 35.11
N LEU A 391 5.58 -3.21 34.86
CA LEU A 391 5.65 -1.82 34.41
C LEU A 391 5.30 -0.87 35.56
N ARG A 392 5.90 0.32 35.58
CA ARG A 392 5.51 1.37 36.53
C ARG A 392 4.15 1.97 36.16
N PRO A 393 3.41 2.58 37.11
CA PRO A 393 2.08 3.12 36.82
C PRO A 393 2.04 4.14 35.66
N GLN A 394 3.07 4.97 35.51
CA GLN A 394 3.14 5.95 34.40
C GLN A 394 3.28 5.26 33.05
N GLU A 395 4.16 4.25 32.99
CA GLU A 395 4.47 3.49 31.78
C GLU A 395 3.32 2.57 31.39
N TYR A 396 2.68 1.95 32.40
CA TYR A 396 1.47 1.15 32.23
C TYR A 396 0.37 1.95 31.54
N TYR A 397 0.14 3.20 31.96
CA TYR A 397 -0.86 4.06 31.34
C TYR A 397 -0.55 4.37 29.87
N PHE A 398 0.71 4.68 29.54
CA PHE A 398 1.13 4.89 28.15
C PHE A 398 1.01 3.62 27.31
N HIS A 399 1.31 2.46 27.88
CA HIS A 399 1.12 1.19 27.20
C HIS A 399 -0.36 0.89 26.93
N CYS A 400 -1.25 1.23 27.86
CA CYS A 400 -2.71 1.14 27.65
C CYS A 400 -3.20 2.06 26.54
N MET A 401 -2.62 3.28 26.41
CA MET A 401 -2.94 4.15 25.28
C MET A 401 -2.58 3.48 23.94
N ALA A 402 -1.36 2.93 23.85
CA ALA A 402 -0.88 2.28 22.63
C ALA A 402 -1.71 1.05 22.28
N GLY A 403 -2.10 0.25 23.27
CA GLY A 403 -3.00 -0.89 23.07
C GLY A 403 -4.39 -0.47 22.57
N ARG A 404 -4.95 0.62 23.12
CA ARG A 404 -6.27 1.12 22.71
C ARG A 404 -6.26 1.72 21.31
N ASP A 405 -5.18 2.39 20.91
CA ASP A 405 -5.05 3.03 19.60
C ASP A 405 -5.34 2.04 18.47
N GLY A 406 -4.65 0.90 18.45
CA GLY A 406 -4.89 -0.03 17.35
C GLY A 406 -6.12 -0.96 17.52
N LEU A 407 -6.75 -1.03 18.70
CA LEU A 407 -8.11 -1.58 18.83
C LEU A 407 -9.14 -0.66 18.14
N VAL A 408 -8.99 0.65 18.29
CA VAL A 408 -9.83 1.64 17.60
C VAL A 408 -9.61 1.55 16.09
N ASP A 409 -8.36 1.44 15.64
CA ASP A 409 -8.05 1.24 14.22
C ASP A 409 -8.72 0.00 13.64
N THR A 410 -8.68 -1.11 14.36
CA THR A 410 -9.32 -2.37 13.93
C THR A 410 -10.84 -2.21 13.79
N THR A 411 -11.46 -1.42 14.67
CA THR A 411 -12.91 -1.21 14.65
C THR A 411 -13.36 -0.28 13.50
N VAL A 412 -12.60 0.79 13.24
CA VAL A 412 -13.01 1.83 12.27
C VAL A 412 -12.56 1.53 10.84
N LYS A 413 -11.39 0.91 10.66
CA LYS A 413 -10.78 0.77 9.33
C LYS A 413 -11.22 -0.49 8.57
N THR A 414 -11.74 -1.51 9.26
CA THR A 414 -12.13 -2.80 8.66
C THR A 414 -13.31 -2.69 7.69
N SER A 415 -14.37 -1.97 8.04
CA SER A 415 -15.54 -1.75 7.16
C SER A 415 -15.15 -1.12 5.81
N ARG A 416 -14.18 -0.20 5.83
CA ARG A 416 -13.72 0.56 4.66
C ARG A 416 -13.04 -0.31 3.60
N SER A 417 -12.39 -1.40 4.01
CA SER A 417 -11.74 -2.35 3.10
C SER A 417 -12.77 -3.18 2.32
N GLY A 418 -13.85 -3.61 3.00
CA GLY A 418 -14.92 -4.39 2.38
C GLY A 418 -15.64 -3.64 1.26
N TYR A 419 -15.95 -2.36 1.48
CA TYR A 419 -16.60 -1.53 0.45
C TYR A 419 -15.69 -1.31 -0.78
N LEU A 420 -14.39 -1.09 -0.58
CA LEU A 420 -13.40 -1.00 -1.66
C LEU A 420 -13.36 -2.29 -2.49
N GLN A 421 -13.30 -3.45 -1.83
CA GLN A 421 -13.30 -4.75 -2.51
C GLN A 421 -14.57 -4.96 -3.33
N ARG A 422 -15.75 -4.66 -2.76
CA ARG A 422 -17.03 -4.76 -3.47
C ARG A 422 -17.05 -3.89 -4.73
N CYS A 423 -16.58 -2.65 -4.64
CA CYS A 423 -16.52 -1.72 -5.77
C CYS A 423 -15.61 -2.25 -6.89
N LEU A 424 -14.45 -2.81 -6.55
CA LEU A 424 -13.54 -3.42 -7.52
C LEU A 424 -14.15 -4.67 -8.16
N VAL A 425 -14.67 -5.61 -7.36
CA VAL A 425 -15.28 -6.85 -7.87
C VAL A 425 -16.43 -6.52 -8.83
N LYS A 426 -17.30 -5.57 -8.48
CA LYS A 426 -18.45 -5.23 -9.33
C LYS A 426 -18.09 -4.53 -10.63
N ASN A 427 -17.00 -3.79 -10.69
CA ASN A 427 -16.54 -3.20 -11.95
C ASN A 427 -15.75 -4.20 -12.81
N LEU A 428 -15.10 -5.20 -12.20
CA LEU A 428 -14.20 -6.15 -12.86
C LEU A 428 -14.81 -7.55 -13.06
N GLU A 429 -16.04 -7.80 -12.61
CA GLU A 429 -16.63 -9.15 -12.62
C GLU A 429 -16.78 -9.75 -14.02
N SER A 430 -16.91 -8.92 -15.06
CA SER A 430 -17.06 -9.34 -16.45
C SER A 430 -15.74 -9.55 -17.20
N LEU A 431 -14.59 -9.29 -16.55
CA LEU A 431 -13.27 -9.49 -17.18
C LEU A 431 -12.82 -10.95 -17.08
N LYS A 432 -12.64 -11.58 -18.24
CA LYS A 432 -12.11 -12.94 -18.36
C LYS A 432 -11.08 -13.05 -19.48
N VAL A 433 -10.29 -14.13 -19.43
CA VAL A 433 -9.39 -14.52 -20.52
C VAL A 433 -10.21 -15.24 -21.59
N ASN A 434 -10.19 -14.77 -22.83
CA ASN A 434 -10.87 -15.43 -23.94
C ASN A 434 -9.98 -16.50 -24.60
N TYR A 435 -10.55 -17.34 -25.47
CA TYR A 435 -9.80 -18.40 -26.19
C TYR A 435 -8.66 -17.87 -27.08
N ASP A 436 -8.71 -16.60 -27.47
CA ASP A 436 -7.63 -15.91 -28.17
C ASP A 436 -6.54 -15.34 -27.23
N HIS A 437 -6.63 -15.61 -25.92
CA HIS A 437 -5.81 -15.09 -24.82
C HIS A 437 -5.86 -13.58 -24.60
N THR A 438 -6.77 -12.88 -25.29
CA THR A 438 -7.08 -11.50 -24.93
C THR A 438 -7.93 -11.48 -23.67
N VAL A 439 -7.75 -10.46 -22.84
CA VAL A 439 -8.64 -10.18 -21.71
C VAL A 439 -9.70 -9.22 -22.18
N ARG A 440 -10.96 -9.64 -22.10
CA ARG A 440 -12.10 -8.88 -22.59
C ARG A 440 -13.12 -8.64 -21.50
N ASP A 441 -13.85 -7.54 -21.63
CA ASP A 441 -15.08 -7.30 -20.89
C ASP A 441 -16.24 -7.96 -21.64
N ASP A 442 -16.89 -8.95 -21.02
CA ASP A 442 -18.04 -9.64 -21.61
C ASP A 442 -19.28 -8.74 -21.76
N CYS A 443 -19.33 -7.60 -21.07
CA CYS A 443 -20.47 -6.68 -21.17
C CYS A 443 -20.57 -6.04 -22.56
N ASP A 444 -19.44 -5.65 -23.15
CA ASP A 444 -19.37 -4.92 -24.43
C ASP A 444 -18.48 -5.60 -25.48
N GLY A 445 -17.76 -6.67 -25.10
CA GLY A 445 -16.80 -7.36 -25.95
C GLY A 445 -15.50 -6.60 -26.18
N SER A 446 -15.28 -5.50 -25.44
CA SER A 446 -14.08 -4.66 -25.55
C SER A 446 -12.85 -5.41 -25.07
N ILE A 447 -11.71 -5.13 -25.70
CA ILE A 447 -10.43 -5.73 -25.33
C ILE A 447 -9.76 -4.78 -24.33
N VAL A 448 -9.51 -5.27 -23.12
CA VAL A 448 -8.80 -4.52 -22.07
C VAL A 448 -7.31 -4.83 -22.11
N GLN A 449 -6.92 -6.09 -22.30
CA GLN A 449 -5.52 -6.49 -22.51
C GLN A 449 -5.40 -7.47 -23.69
N PHE A 450 -4.30 -7.37 -24.43
CA PHE A 450 -3.99 -8.33 -25.50
C PHE A 450 -3.46 -9.67 -24.98
N ALA A 451 -2.76 -9.64 -23.84
CA ALA A 451 -2.34 -10.81 -23.11
C ALA A 451 -2.45 -10.49 -21.62
N TYR A 452 -2.98 -11.43 -20.83
CA TYR A 452 -3.11 -11.26 -19.39
C TYR A 452 -1.75 -10.92 -18.76
N GLY A 453 -1.64 -9.74 -18.14
CA GLY A 453 -0.41 -9.34 -17.48
C GLY A 453 0.80 -9.17 -18.43
N GLU A 454 0.56 -8.87 -19.70
CA GLU A 454 1.54 -8.70 -20.80
C GLU A 454 2.31 -9.99 -21.21
N ASP A 455 2.34 -11.02 -20.37
CA ASP A 455 3.04 -12.29 -20.63
C ASP A 455 2.14 -13.53 -20.75
N GLY A 456 0.85 -13.39 -20.38
CA GLY A 456 -0.19 -14.42 -20.47
C GLY A 456 -0.11 -15.47 -19.37
N ILE A 457 0.70 -15.29 -18.33
CA ILE A 457 1.00 -16.32 -17.32
C ILE A 457 0.04 -16.23 -16.15
N ASP A 458 -0.44 -17.38 -15.68
CA ASP A 458 -1.19 -17.48 -14.42
C ASP A 458 -0.25 -17.27 -13.21
N VAL A 459 -0.65 -16.38 -12.31
CA VAL A 459 0.10 -16.00 -11.10
C VAL A 459 0.39 -17.22 -10.20
N MET A 460 -0.52 -18.19 -10.18
CA MET A 460 -0.38 -19.43 -9.40
C MET A 460 0.80 -20.30 -9.86
N ASN A 461 1.25 -20.12 -11.10
CA ASN A 461 2.32 -20.90 -11.72
C ASN A 461 3.66 -20.13 -11.85
N VAL A 462 3.72 -18.89 -11.35
CA VAL A 462 4.91 -18.02 -11.46
C VAL A 462 6.07 -18.52 -10.60
N GLY A 463 5.79 -19.13 -9.43
CA GLY A 463 6.75 -19.46 -8.38
C GLY A 463 8.07 -20.03 -8.90
N TYR A 464 8.06 -21.24 -9.45
CA TYR A 464 9.27 -21.93 -9.94
C TYR A 464 9.63 -21.62 -11.39
N LEU A 465 8.94 -20.70 -12.07
CA LEU A 465 9.14 -20.48 -13.51
C LEU A 465 10.58 -20.03 -13.83
N ARG A 466 11.17 -19.16 -13.00
CA ARG A 466 12.53 -18.61 -13.19
C ARG A 466 13.62 -19.30 -12.36
N GLU A 467 13.26 -20.30 -11.55
CA GLU A 467 14.21 -21.05 -10.71
C GLU A 467 14.91 -22.16 -11.51
N PHE A 468 15.75 -21.76 -12.46
CA PHE A 468 16.41 -22.68 -13.40
C PHE A 468 17.37 -23.66 -12.72
N SER A 469 18.00 -23.27 -11.59
CA SER A 469 18.89 -24.13 -10.81
C SER A 469 18.15 -25.33 -10.20
N PHE A 470 16.99 -25.10 -9.61
CA PHE A 470 16.14 -26.16 -9.08
C PHE A 470 15.60 -27.06 -10.19
N LEU A 471 15.14 -26.46 -11.29
CA LEU A 471 14.57 -27.20 -12.42
C LEU A 471 15.61 -28.04 -13.17
N SER A 472 16.85 -27.56 -13.32
CA SER A 472 17.92 -28.31 -13.99
C SER A 472 18.35 -29.53 -13.18
N ARG A 473 18.46 -29.40 -11.85
CA ARG A 473 18.76 -30.52 -10.94
C ARG A 473 17.68 -31.61 -10.98
N ASN A 474 16.42 -31.24 -11.23
CA ASN A 474 15.27 -32.15 -11.26
C ASN A 474 14.70 -32.38 -12.67
N ALA A 475 15.48 -32.10 -13.73
CA ALA A 475 14.98 -32.06 -15.11
C ALA A 475 14.34 -33.38 -15.57
N GLN A 476 14.89 -34.53 -15.14
CA GLN A 476 14.33 -35.85 -15.44
C GLN A 476 12.90 -36.02 -14.89
N ARG A 477 12.66 -35.58 -13.65
CA ARG A 477 11.32 -35.66 -13.04
C ARG A 477 10.35 -34.74 -13.77
N PHE A 478 10.79 -33.55 -14.10
CA PHE A 478 9.98 -32.55 -14.76
C PHE A 478 9.61 -32.97 -16.20
N ALA A 479 10.52 -33.59 -16.95
CA ALA A 479 10.25 -34.18 -18.26
C ALA A 479 9.16 -35.28 -18.20
N GLN A 480 9.17 -36.12 -17.16
CA GLN A 480 8.12 -37.12 -16.93
C GLN A 480 6.78 -36.47 -16.54
N GLN A 481 6.78 -35.41 -15.75
CA GLN A 481 5.55 -34.70 -15.37
C GLN A 481 4.89 -34.04 -16.58
N LEU A 482 5.70 -33.50 -17.49
CA LEU A 482 5.20 -32.86 -18.70
C LEU A 482 4.82 -33.84 -19.81
N ASN A 483 5.11 -35.14 -19.67
CA ASN A 483 5.02 -36.13 -20.76
C ASN A 483 5.66 -35.57 -22.05
N LEU A 484 6.93 -35.15 -21.94
CA LEU A 484 7.65 -34.39 -22.97
C LEU A 484 7.45 -34.96 -24.39
N GLU A 485 7.52 -36.29 -24.55
CA GLU A 485 7.37 -36.96 -25.84
C GLU A 485 5.97 -36.76 -26.46
N GLN A 486 4.90 -36.99 -25.68
CA GLN A 486 3.52 -36.79 -26.16
C GLN A 486 3.23 -35.31 -26.44
N ALA A 487 3.72 -34.40 -25.59
CA ALA A 487 3.52 -32.97 -25.76
C ALA A 487 4.22 -32.44 -27.03
N LEU A 488 5.41 -32.93 -27.32
CA LEU A 488 6.13 -32.59 -28.56
C LEU A 488 5.44 -33.16 -29.81
N GLN A 489 4.83 -34.34 -29.73
CA GLN A 489 4.05 -34.89 -30.83
C GLN A 489 2.77 -34.08 -31.08
N ALA A 490 2.06 -33.68 -30.02
CA ALA A 490 0.82 -32.93 -30.10
C ALA A 490 0.99 -31.50 -30.64
N THR A 491 2.16 -30.88 -30.42
CA THR A 491 2.46 -29.51 -30.88
C THR A 491 2.77 -29.41 -32.37
N GLY A 492 2.95 -30.54 -33.09
CA GLY A 492 2.75 -30.63 -34.54
C GLY A 492 3.54 -29.73 -35.50
N LEU A 493 4.56 -28.98 -35.07
CA LEU A 493 5.20 -27.91 -35.89
C LEU A 493 6.73 -28.00 -36.02
N SER A 494 7.21 -27.68 -37.22
CA SER A 494 8.62 -27.71 -37.63
C SER A 494 9.44 -26.53 -37.08
N HIS A 495 10.02 -26.74 -35.91
CA HIS A 495 10.95 -25.88 -35.14
C HIS A 495 11.98 -25.03 -35.93
N TRP A 496 12.40 -25.45 -37.12
CA TRP A 496 13.57 -24.89 -37.80
C TRP A 496 13.37 -23.47 -38.37
N GLU A 497 12.14 -23.09 -38.70
CA GLU A 497 11.81 -21.77 -39.29
C GLU A 497 11.68 -20.68 -38.22
N GLU A 498 11.19 -21.05 -37.04
CA GLU A 498 10.83 -20.13 -35.95
C GLU A 498 12.03 -19.77 -35.08
N GLU A 499 12.92 -20.72 -34.77
CA GLU A 499 14.18 -20.43 -34.06
C GLU A 499 15.06 -19.44 -34.86
N LYS A 500 15.00 -19.55 -36.21
CA LYS A 500 15.61 -18.56 -37.13
C LYS A 500 14.91 -17.19 -37.05
N ARG A 501 13.59 -17.15 -36.92
CA ARG A 501 12.81 -15.90 -36.75
C ARG A 501 13.14 -15.25 -35.40
N GLN A 502 13.08 -15.98 -34.30
CA GLN A 502 13.41 -15.48 -32.95
C GLN A 502 14.87 -15.00 -32.86
N LYS A 503 15.83 -15.73 -33.42
CA LYS A 503 17.23 -15.27 -33.52
C LYS A 503 17.39 -14.01 -34.38
N LYS A 504 16.55 -13.79 -35.39
CA LYS A 504 16.51 -12.54 -36.17
C LYS A 504 15.90 -11.38 -35.34
N LEU A 505 14.82 -11.63 -34.60
CA LEU A 505 14.19 -10.64 -33.70
C LEU A 505 15.18 -10.21 -32.59
N LEU A 506 15.82 -11.16 -31.91
CA LEU A 506 16.85 -10.93 -30.88
C LEU A 506 18.09 -10.19 -31.42
N LYS A 507 18.49 -10.45 -32.67
CA LYS A 507 19.59 -9.71 -33.34
C LYS A 507 19.17 -8.30 -33.74
N ALA A 508 17.91 -8.07 -34.10
CA ALA A 508 17.37 -6.75 -34.38
C ALA A 508 17.29 -5.89 -33.11
N ALA A 509 16.88 -6.48 -31.98
CA ALA A 509 16.80 -5.83 -30.68
C ALA A 509 18.18 -5.38 -30.13
N LYS A 510 19.23 -6.18 -30.33
CA LYS A 510 20.60 -5.82 -29.90
C LYS A 510 21.26 -4.70 -30.72
N GLY A 511 20.61 -4.25 -31.81
CA GLY A 511 21.21 -3.37 -32.80
C GLY A 511 21.10 -1.86 -32.55
N LYS A 512 20.10 -1.35 -31.83
CA LYS A 512 19.91 0.10 -31.59
C LYS A 512 19.09 0.36 -30.33
N ALA A 513 19.46 1.41 -29.58
CA ALA A 513 18.68 1.98 -28.46
C ALA A 513 17.38 2.70 -28.90
N VAL A 514 16.96 2.50 -30.16
CA VAL A 514 15.73 3.01 -30.74
C VAL A 514 14.97 1.78 -31.21
N LEU A 515 13.76 1.55 -30.68
CA LEU A 515 12.86 0.51 -31.16
C LEU A 515 12.90 0.52 -32.70
N PRO A 516 13.14 -0.61 -33.38
CA PRO A 516 13.10 -0.64 -34.84
C PRO A 516 11.68 -0.24 -35.27
N SER A 517 11.54 1.01 -35.72
CA SER A 517 10.30 1.53 -36.27
C SER A 517 9.99 0.73 -37.53
N LYS A 518 8.95 -0.10 -37.45
CA LYS A 518 8.32 -0.92 -38.50
C LYS A 518 8.98 -2.29 -38.76
N GLY A 519 8.32 -3.35 -38.26
CA GLY A 519 8.36 -4.69 -38.88
C GLY A 519 8.78 -5.87 -37.99
N VAL A 520 8.97 -5.68 -36.69
CA VAL A 520 9.36 -6.73 -35.74
C VAL A 520 8.38 -6.68 -34.57
N ASP A 521 7.28 -7.42 -34.67
CA ASP A 521 6.35 -7.60 -33.56
C ASP A 521 6.99 -8.48 -32.48
N LEU A 522 6.68 -8.17 -31.22
CA LEU A 522 7.10 -8.96 -30.06
C LEU A 522 6.66 -10.43 -30.22
N PRO A 523 7.45 -11.42 -29.77
CA PRO A 523 7.12 -12.84 -29.95
C PRO A 523 5.72 -13.22 -29.48
N VAL A 524 5.30 -12.70 -28.32
CA VAL A 524 3.98 -12.95 -27.71
C VAL A 524 2.85 -12.28 -28.49
N ASN A 525 3.11 -11.14 -29.16
CA ASN A 525 2.09 -10.40 -29.91
C ASN A 525 1.95 -10.89 -31.35
N GLY A 526 2.98 -11.54 -31.90
CA GLY A 526 3.01 -11.97 -33.30
C GLY A 526 2.48 -13.38 -33.56
N VAL A 527 2.43 -14.25 -32.55
CA VAL A 527 2.01 -15.66 -32.69
C VAL A 527 1.27 -16.11 -31.43
N TYR A 528 0.21 -16.89 -31.62
CA TYR A 528 -0.58 -17.46 -30.54
C TYR A 528 0.27 -18.42 -29.67
N PRO A 529 0.49 -18.14 -28.36
CA PRO A 529 1.45 -18.88 -27.54
C PRO A 529 1.22 -20.40 -27.42
N PHE A 530 -0.02 -20.86 -27.53
CA PHE A 530 -0.34 -22.30 -27.48
C PHE A 530 -0.18 -23.02 -28.83
N SER A 531 -0.07 -22.28 -29.93
CA SER A 531 0.13 -22.88 -31.26
C SER A 531 1.59 -23.24 -31.51
N CYS A 532 2.53 -22.49 -30.94
CA CYS A 532 3.95 -22.62 -31.26
C CYS A 532 4.82 -22.70 -30.00
N LEU A 533 5.63 -23.74 -29.91
CA LEU A 533 6.58 -23.92 -28.81
C LEU A 533 7.81 -23.02 -28.98
N GLY A 534 8.05 -22.13 -28.01
CA GLY A 534 9.18 -21.19 -27.99
C GLY A 534 8.76 -19.72 -28.00
N VAL A 535 7.45 -19.46 -28.10
CA VAL A 535 6.85 -18.13 -27.86
C VAL A 535 6.87 -17.86 -26.36
N THR A 536 7.87 -17.12 -25.90
CA THR A 536 8.04 -16.75 -24.48
C THR A 536 8.21 -15.25 -24.33
N SER A 537 7.98 -14.73 -23.13
CA SER A 537 8.32 -13.35 -22.80
C SER A 537 9.83 -13.11 -22.88
N GLU A 538 10.23 -11.90 -23.29
CA GLU A 538 11.65 -11.54 -23.45
C GLU A 538 12.41 -11.69 -22.14
N ALA A 539 11.82 -11.24 -21.03
CA ALA A 539 12.40 -11.38 -19.71
C ALA A 539 12.68 -12.84 -19.33
N PHE A 540 11.78 -13.77 -19.69
CA PHE A 540 12.02 -15.20 -19.46
C PHE A 540 13.06 -15.77 -20.43
N GLY A 541 12.97 -15.42 -21.72
CA GLY A 541 13.89 -15.89 -22.75
C GLY A 541 15.34 -15.45 -22.51
N ASP A 542 15.54 -14.21 -22.07
CA ASP A 542 16.84 -13.65 -21.72
C ASP A 542 17.41 -14.31 -20.46
N ALA A 543 16.60 -14.49 -19.41
CA ALA A 543 17.01 -15.17 -18.19
C ALA A 543 17.39 -16.65 -18.43
N LEU A 544 16.60 -17.36 -19.24
CA LEU A 544 16.92 -18.74 -19.66
C LEU A 544 18.19 -18.78 -20.50
N GLY A 545 18.34 -17.84 -21.45
CA GLY A 545 19.53 -17.72 -22.27
C GLY A 545 20.80 -17.43 -21.48
N GLU A 546 20.70 -16.58 -20.45
CA GLU A 546 21.79 -16.28 -19.53
C GLU A 546 22.15 -17.51 -18.69
N TYR A 547 21.18 -18.21 -18.10
CA TYR A 547 21.41 -19.40 -17.28
C TYR A 547 22.08 -20.53 -18.07
N VAL A 548 21.59 -20.82 -19.28
CA VAL A 548 22.19 -21.87 -20.15
C VAL A 548 23.62 -21.50 -20.54
N ARG A 549 23.92 -20.20 -20.74
CA ARG A 549 25.27 -19.73 -21.07
C ARG A 549 26.23 -19.80 -19.89
N THR A 550 25.78 -19.42 -18.70
CA THR A 550 26.62 -19.38 -17.49
C THR A 550 26.79 -20.77 -16.86
N ASN A 551 25.77 -21.63 -16.96
CA ASN A 551 25.69 -22.98 -16.39
C ASN A 551 26.35 -23.09 -15.00
N PRO A 552 25.88 -22.32 -14.00
CA PRO A 552 26.55 -22.18 -12.72
C PRO A 552 26.60 -23.50 -11.92
N ASP A 553 25.59 -24.36 -12.09
CA ASP A 553 25.47 -25.62 -11.35
C ASP A 553 26.23 -26.80 -12.01
N THR A 554 26.76 -26.62 -13.22
CA THR A 554 27.34 -27.70 -14.06
C THR A 554 26.38 -28.89 -14.24
N SER A 555 25.07 -28.68 -14.04
CA SER A 555 24.04 -29.72 -14.11
C SER A 555 23.69 -30.09 -15.55
N LEU A 556 23.90 -29.16 -16.48
CA LEU A 556 23.68 -29.37 -17.91
C LEU A 556 24.95 -29.92 -18.57
N GLN A 557 24.79 -30.98 -19.37
CA GLN A 557 25.88 -31.53 -20.17
C GLN A 557 26.19 -30.57 -21.33
N ALA A 558 27.40 -30.01 -21.34
CA ALA A 558 27.87 -29.20 -22.46
C ALA A 558 27.87 -30.04 -23.73
N SER A 559 27.30 -29.51 -24.82
CA SER A 559 27.39 -30.16 -26.12
C SER A 559 28.87 -30.31 -26.47
N HIS A 560 29.39 -31.55 -26.45
CA HIS A 560 30.79 -31.82 -26.80
C HIS A 560 31.15 -31.05 -28.07
N LYS A 561 32.19 -30.21 -28.01
CA LYS A 561 32.79 -29.51 -29.17
C LYS A 561 32.84 -30.49 -30.35
N ARG A 562 31.90 -30.38 -31.29
CA ARG A 562 31.88 -31.19 -32.51
C ARG A 562 33.23 -31.01 -33.20
N LYS A 563 34.00 -32.09 -33.31
CA LYS A 563 35.01 -32.24 -34.36
C LYS A 563 34.31 -31.86 -35.68
N LYS A 564 34.83 -30.82 -36.32
CA LYS A 564 34.43 -30.28 -37.63
C LYS A 564 34.06 -31.44 -38.58
N LYS A 565 32.76 -31.69 -38.79
CA LYS A 565 32.25 -32.48 -39.91
C LYS A 565 31.06 -31.76 -40.55
N SER A 566 31.21 -31.66 -41.87
CA SER A 566 30.39 -31.12 -42.96
C SER A 566 28.89 -30.93 -42.75
N ASN A 567 28.43 -29.78 -43.23
CA ASN A 567 27.10 -29.45 -43.78
C ASN A 567 25.85 -29.96 -43.05
N GLY A 568 25.22 -29.04 -42.31
CA GLY A 568 23.77 -28.87 -42.35
C GLY A 568 22.88 -29.90 -41.65
N SER A 569 23.40 -30.83 -40.86
CA SER A 569 22.54 -31.78 -40.14
C SER A 569 22.00 -31.21 -38.83
N THR A 570 20.67 -31.17 -38.74
CA THR A 570 19.83 -30.89 -37.55
C THR A 570 20.34 -31.64 -36.30
N PRO A 571 20.19 -31.09 -35.07
CA PRO A 571 20.35 -31.89 -33.86
C PRO A 571 19.48 -33.15 -33.94
N GLY A 572 20.01 -34.31 -33.54
CA GLY A 572 19.27 -35.57 -33.58
C GLY A 572 18.07 -35.53 -32.64
N SER A 573 16.98 -36.22 -33.00
CA SER A 573 15.76 -36.32 -32.18
C SER A 573 16.05 -36.76 -30.74
N GLU A 574 17.04 -37.63 -30.53
CA GLU A 574 17.45 -38.12 -29.21
C GLU A 574 18.02 -37.02 -28.31
N THR A 575 18.83 -36.10 -28.85
CA THR A 575 19.38 -34.97 -28.08
C THR A 575 18.34 -33.92 -27.69
N LEU A 576 17.19 -33.89 -28.38
CA LEU A 576 16.08 -32.99 -28.05
C LEU A 576 15.18 -33.56 -26.94
N LEU A 577 15.17 -34.89 -26.79
CA LEU A 577 14.41 -35.61 -25.77
C LEU A 577 15.20 -35.74 -24.45
N ASP A 578 16.52 -35.60 -24.46
CA ASP A 578 17.35 -35.64 -23.25
C ASP A 578 17.25 -34.31 -22.45
N PRO A 579 16.59 -34.31 -21.28
CA PRO A 579 16.38 -33.10 -20.47
C PRO A 579 17.66 -32.59 -19.80
N THR A 580 18.74 -33.37 -19.78
CA THR A 580 20.03 -32.96 -19.20
C THR A 580 20.95 -32.24 -20.19
N SER A 581 20.59 -32.26 -21.48
CA SER A 581 21.28 -31.51 -22.53
C SER A 581 20.83 -30.04 -22.55
N GLU A 582 21.70 -29.12 -22.97
CA GLU A 582 21.35 -27.68 -23.09
C GLU A 582 20.12 -27.45 -24.00
N ALA A 583 20.04 -28.17 -25.12
CA ALA A 583 18.94 -28.04 -26.08
C ALA A 583 17.64 -28.64 -25.54
N GLY A 584 17.69 -29.84 -24.96
CA GLY A 584 16.52 -30.49 -24.37
C GLY A 584 16.01 -29.74 -23.14
N PHE A 585 16.90 -29.21 -22.28
CA PHE A 585 16.50 -28.38 -21.15
C PHE A 585 15.81 -27.08 -21.59
N ARG A 586 16.32 -26.41 -22.63
CA ARG A 586 15.66 -25.22 -23.20
C ARG A 586 14.23 -25.54 -23.65
N ARG A 587 14.04 -26.67 -24.32
CA ARG A 587 12.71 -27.13 -24.76
C ARG A 587 11.78 -27.48 -23.61
N LEU A 588 12.33 -28.13 -22.59
CA LEU A 588 11.59 -28.46 -21.39
C LEU A 588 11.08 -27.19 -20.69
N MET A 589 11.90 -26.13 -20.64
CA MET A 589 11.52 -24.83 -20.08
C MET A 589 10.52 -24.05 -20.95
N GLU A 590 10.64 -24.11 -22.27
CA GLU A 590 9.63 -23.54 -23.18
C GLU A 590 8.28 -24.25 -23.03
N LEU A 591 8.28 -25.57 -22.85
CA LEU A 591 7.06 -26.34 -22.61
C LEU A 591 6.45 -26.04 -21.23
N LYS A 592 7.30 -25.83 -20.22
CA LYS A 592 6.86 -25.32 -18.91
C LYS A 592 6.12 -24.01 -19.05
N TYR A 593 6.73 -23.05 -19.75
CA TYR A 593 6.15 -21.73 -19.96
C TYR A 593 4.76 -21.84 -20.59
N MET A 594 4.62 -22.64 -21.65
CA MET A 594 3.35 -22.88 -22.32
C MET A 594 2.27 -23.47 -21.39
N ARG A 595 2.64 -24.36 -20.46
CA ARG A 595 1.71 -24.91 -19.46
C ARG A 595 1.39 -23.97 -18.30
N SER A 596 2.17 -22.90 -18.11
CA SER A 596 1.95 -21.91 -17.06
C SER A 596 1.07 -20.74 -17.52
N LEU A 597 0.63 -20.73 -18.77
CA LEU A 597 -0.28 -19.73 -19.30
C LEU A 597 -1.67 -19.82 -18.64
N ALA A 598 -2.31 -18.67 -18.48
CA ALA A 598 -3.66 -18.56 -17.94
C ALA A 598 -4.68 -19.27 -18.84
N ALA A 599 -5.63 -19.97 -18.23
CA ALA A 599 -6.59 -20.77 -18.95
C ALA A 599 -7.68 -19.85 -19.57
N PRO A 600 -8.15 -20.13 -20.80
CA PRO A 600 -9.36 -19.49 -21.30
C PRO A 600 -10.55 -19.73 -20.37
N GLY A 601 -11.35 -18.69 -20.15
CA GLY A 601 -12.47 -18.67 -19.20
C GLY A 601 -12.10 -18.22 -17.79
N GLU A 602 -10.81 -18.05 -17.48
CA GLU A 602 -10.36 -17.65 -16.14
C GLU A 602 -10.83 -16.23 -15.78
N ALA A 603 -11.45 -16.09 -14.60
CA ALA A 603 -12.06 -14.85 -14.11
C ALA A 603 -11.01 -13.91 -13.50
N VAL A 604 -10.08 -13.46 -14.33
CA VAL A 604 -8.92 -12.64 -13.93
C VAL A 604 -9.30 -11.31 -13.30
N GLY A 605 -10.44 -10.71 -13.66
CA GLY A 605 -10.91 -9.48 -13.03
C GLY A 605 -11.30 -9.65 -11.56
N VAL A 606 -12.02 -10.72 -11.23
CA VAL A 606 -12.39 -11.04 -9.85
C VAL A 606 -11.16 -11.39 -9.03
N LEU A 607 -10.23 -12.16 -9.60
CA LEU A 607 -8.95 -12.49 -8.94
C LEU A 607 -8.15 -11.22 -8.65
N ALA A 608 -8.00 -10.31 -9.62
CA ALA A 608 -7.29 -9.05 -9.41
C ALA A 608 -7.95 -8.17 -8.34
N ALA A 609 -9.29 -8.08 -8.35
CA ALA A 609 -10.04 -7.34 -7.35
C ALA A 609 -9.84 -7.90 -5.93
N GLN A 610 -9.88 -9.23 -5.77
CA GLN A 610 -9.66 -9.90 -4.49
C GLN A 610 -8.21 -9.78 -4.03
N SER A 611 -7.24 -9.89 -4.94
CA SER A 611 -5.81 -9.74 -4.65
C SER A 611 -5.40 -8.32 -4.25
N VAL A 612 -6.26 -7.31 -4.47
CA VAL A 612 -6.09 -5.95 -3.93
C VAL A 612 -6.95 -5.75 -2.68
N GLY A 613 -8.18 -6.26 -2.68
CA GLY A 613 -9.15 -6.12 -1.60
C GLY A 613 -8.76 -6.85 -0.31
N GLU A 614 -8.46 -8.15 -0.38
CA GLU A 614 -8.13 -8.95 0.80
C GLU A 614 -6.88 -8.42 1.54
N PRO A 615 -5.75 -8.12 0.88
CA PRO A 615 -4.58 -7.60 1.60
C PRO A 615 -4.79 -6.20 2.16
N SER A 616 -5.74 -5.43 1.62
CA SER A 616 -6.07 -4.11 2.17
C SER A 616 -6.65 -4.20 3.58
N THR A 617 -7.30 -5.32 3.95
CA THR A 617 -7.71 -5.58 5.34
C THR A 617 -6.50 -5.66 6.27
N GLN A 618 -5.41 -6.30 5.83
CA GLN A 618 -4.19 -6.45 6.63
C GLN A 618 -3.47 -5.11 6.86
N MET A 619 -3.61 -4.16 5.92
CA MET A 619 -3.06 -2.81 6.07
C MET A 619 -3.71 -2.03 7.21
N THR A 620 -4.95 -2.36 7.58
CA THR A 620 -5.64 -1.74 8.72
C THR A 620 -5.09 -2.23 10.05
N LEU A 621 -4.76 -3.53 10.11
CA LEU A 621 -4.31 -4.23 11.31
C LEU A 621 -2.81 -4.00 11.60
N ASN A 622 -1.99 -3.90 10.55
CA ASN A 622 -0.52 -3.80 10.69
C ASN A 622 0.01 -2.41 11.10
N THR A 623 -0.88 -1.44 11.38
CA THR A 623 -0.49 -0.09 11.84
C THR A 623 0.39 -0.16 13.11
N PHE A 624 0.17 -1.15 13.98
CA PHE A 624 0.91 -1.33 15.24
C PHE A 624 2.42 -1.57 15.09
N HIS A 625 2.88 -2.27 14.05
CA HIS A 625 4.29 -2.65 13.91
C HIS A 625 5.14 -1.61 13.19
N MET A 626 4.50 -0.66 12.51
CA MET A 626 5.18 0.33 11.65
C MET A 626 4.80 1.78 12.00
N ALA A 627 4.09 2.01 13.11
CA ALA A 627 3.71 3.34 13.60
C ALA A 627 4.89 4.33 13.68
N GLY A 628 6.13 3.86 13.78
CA GLY A 628 7.32 4.71 13.87
C GLY A 628 7.83 5.31 12.56
N ARG A 629 7.25 4.95 11.41
CA ARG A 629 7.61 5.55 10.11
C ARG A 629 6.65 6.67 9.71
N GLY A 630 6.46 7.65 10.60
CA GLY A 630 5.77 8.91 10.29
C GLY A 630 6.54 9.82 9.31
N GLU A 631 7.56 9.31 8.62
CA GLU A 631 8.48 10.06 7.76
C GLU A 631 7.83 10.53 6.45
N ALA A 632 6.71 9.94 6.02
CA ALA A 632 6.06 10.31 4.78
C ALA A 632 4.95 11.35 5.01
N ASN A 633 5.16 12.59 4.55
CA ASN A 633 4.11 13.62 4.38
C ASN A 633 3.04 13.26 3.32
N VAL A 634 2.87 11.98 3.03
CA VAL A 634 2.03 11.45 1.94
C VAL A 634 0.89 10.65 2.56
N THR A 635 -0.30 10.73 1.98
CA THR A 635 -1.41 9.84 2.33
C THR A 635 -1.00 8.37 2.15
N LEU A 636 -1.05 7.58 3.22
CA LEU A 636 -0.73 6.15 3.23
C LEU A 636 -1.98 5.29 3.45
N GLY A 637 -1.88 3.99 3.16
CA GLY A 637 -2.90 3.01 3.51
C GLY A 637 -4.16 3.03 2.62
N ILE A 638 -5.28 2.60 3.20
CA ILE A 638 -6.59 2.56 2.51
C ILE A 638 -7.04 3.93 1.98
N PRO A 639 -6.89 5.06 2.71
CA PRO A 639 -7.29 6.37 2.18
C PRO A 639 -6.66 6.68 0.82
N ARG A 640 -5.40 6.28 0.62
CA ARG A 640 -4.70 6.43 -0.64
C ARG A 640 -5.22 5.47 -1.72
N LEU A 641 -5.51 4.22 -1.38
CA LEU A 641 -6.13 3.27 -2.32
C LEU A 641 -7.52 3.74 -2.78
N ARG A 642 -8.32 4.35 -1.89
CA ARG A 642 -9.62 4.94 -2.25
C ARG A 642 -9.46 6.11 -3.22
N GLU A 643 -8.47 6.97 -2.99
CA GLU A 643 -8.17 8.11 -3.86
C GLU A 643 -7.75 7.65 -5.27
N LEU A 644 -6.98 6.56 -5.36
CA LEU A 644 -6.56 5.97 -6.63
C LEU A 644 -7.74 5.26 -7.32
N PHE A 645 -8.36 4.28 -6.68
CA PHE A 645 -9.34 3.41 -7.34
C PHE A 645 -10.77 3.96 -7.35
N MET A 646 -11.26 4.48 -6.23
CA MET A 646 -12.68 4.78 -6.08
C MET A 646 -13.04 6.19 -6.51
N THR A 647 -12.17 7.17 -6.30
CA THR A 647 -12.47 8.56 -6.66
C THR A 647 -11.82 8.95 -7.98
N ALA A 648 -10.70 8.32 -8.33
CA ALA A 648 -9.84 8.71 -9.45
C ALA A 648 -9.60 10.23 -9.43
N ALA A 649 -9.25 10.76 -8.24
CA ALA A 649 -9.22 12.19 -7.98
C ALA A 649 -8.28 12.91 -8.96
N GLN A 650 -8.78 13.99 -9.60
CA GLN A 650 -7.96 14.85 -10.45
C GLN A 650 -7.08 15.82 -9.67
N SER A 651 -7.44 16.05 -8.40
CA SER A 651 -6.68 16.83 -7.44
C SER A 651 -6.60 16.03 -6.15
N ILE A 652 -5.41 15.53 -5.85
CA ILE A 652 -5.16 14.71 -4.67
C ILE A 652 -4.90 15.59 -3.43
N LYS A 653 -5.11 15.04 -2.23
CA LYS A 653 -4.94 15.80 -0.97
C LYS A 653 -3.49 16.20 -0.71
N THR A 654 -2.55 15.29 -0.98
CA THR A 654 -1.10 15.52 -0.77
C THR A 654 -0.35 15.30 -2.09
N PRO A 655 -0.42 16.26 -3.04
CA PRO A 655 0.28 16.16 -4.31
C PRO A 655 1.79 16.30 -4.12
N VAL A 656 2.55 15.38 -4.70
CA VAL A 656 4.00 15.32 -4.61
C VAL A 656 4.60 15.07 -5.99
N MET A 657 5.69 15.77 -6.27
CA MET A 657 6.49 15.57 -7.47
C MET A 657 7.96 15.45 -7.09
N THR A 658 8.64 14.46 -7.67
CA THR A 658 10.04 14.17 -7.47
C THR A 658 10.82 14.55 -8.71
N LEU A 659 11.82 15.41 -8.51
CA LEU A 659 12.64 16.05 -9.51
C LEU A 659 14.06 15.48 -9.43
N PRO A 660 14.46 14.60 -10.35
CA PRO A 660 15.84 14.14 -10.41
C PRO A 660 16.75 15.27 -10.91
N ILE A 661 17.87 15.45 -10.24
CA ILE A 661 18.91 16.38 -10.69
C ILE A 661 19.73 15.69 -11.77
N ARG A 662 20.22 16.47 -12.74
CA ARG A 662 21.09 15.95 -13.79
C ARG A 662 22.32 15.20 -13.24
N PRO A 663 22.74 14.12 -13.92
CA PRO A 663 23.88 13.32 -13.48
C PRO A 663 25.17 14.17 -13.48
N GLY A 664 25.86 14.20 -12.34
CA GLY A 664 27.11 14.96 -12.14
C GLY A 664 26.96 16.27 -11.35
N MET A 665 25.74 16.67 -11.00
CA MET A 665 25.46 17.77 -10.06
C MET A 665 25.26 17.23 -8.63
N ALA A 666 25.64 18.02 -7.64
CA ALA A 666 25.66 17.64 -6.22
C ALA A 666 24.55 18.37 -5.42
N THR A 667 24.59 18.21 -4.09
CA THR A 667 23.68 18.88 -3.14
C THR A 667 23.54 20.41 -3.28
N PRO A 668 24.57 21.23 -3.62
CA PRO A 668 24.37 22.67 -3.73
C PRO A 668 23.45 23.06 -4.89
N GLN A 669 23.48 22.34 -6.02
CA GLN A 669 22.54 22.57 -7.12
C GLN A 669 21.11 22.14 -6.74
N ALA A 670 20.97 21.11 -5.89
CA ALA A 670 19.69 20.72 -5.32
C ALA A 670 19.08 21.83 -4.48
N THR A 671 19.91 22.44 -3.62
CA THR A 671 19.52 23.57 -2.78
C THR A 671 19.17 24.79 -3.62
N GLU A 672 19.94 25.09 -4.67
CA GLU A 672 19.62 26.17 -5.60
C GLU A 672 18.26 25.95 -6.27
N LEU A 673 18.01 24.74 -6.76
CA LEU A 673 16.73 24.39 -7.39
C LEU A 673 15.56 24.48 -6.40
N ALA A 674 15.70 23.89 -5.21
CA ALA A 674 14.70 23.94 -4.16
C ALA A 674 14.38 25.39 -3.77
N ASN A 675 15.40 26.25 -3.72
CA ASN A 675 15.19 27.67 -3.50
C ASN A 675 14.46 28.33 -4.66
N ARG A 676 14.85 28.13 -5.93
CA ARG A 676 14.14 28.72 -7.09
C ARG A 676 12.65 28.39 -7.11
N LEU A 677 12.29 27.15 -6.78
CA LEU A 677 10.91 26.66 -6.76
C LEU A 677 10.14 27.07 -5.49
N ARG A 678 10.84 27.41 -4.40
CA ARG A 678 10.23 27.78 -3.13
C ARG A 678 9.40 29.05 -3.25
N ARG A 679 8.15 28.95 -2.78
CA ARG A 679 7.22 30.06 -2.59
C ARG A 679 7.65 30.92 -1.41
N ILE A 680 7.68 32.24 -1.59
CA ILE A 680 8.06 33.19 -0.55
C ILE A 680 6.96 34.25 -0.41
N ARG A 681 6.35 34.31 0.78
CA ARG A 681 5.27 35.25 1.11
C ARG A 681 5.85 36.57 1.61
N LEU A 682 5.14 37.67 1.37
CA LEU A 682 5.53 38.98 1.91
C LEU A 682 5.58 38.97 3.45
N ALA A 683 4.69 38.20 4.09
CA ALA A 683 4.69 38.02 5.54
C ALA A 683 5.96 37.35 6.11
N GLU A 684 6.71 36.55 5.32
CA GLU A 684 7.92 35.86 5.79
C GLU A 684 9.12 36.80 5.92
N VAL A 685 9.15 37.88 5.13
CA VAL A 685 10.22 38.89 5.15
C VAL A 685 9.87 40.11 6.04
N LEU A 686 8.64 40.15 6.55
CA LEU A 686 8.13 41.25 7.36
C LEU A 686 8.57 41.10 8.82
N GLN A 687 9.27 42.10 9.34
CA GLN A 687 9.71 42.16 10.73
C GLN A 687 8.60 42.72 11.64
N SER A 688 7.96 43.81 11.22
CA SER A 688 6.83 44.38 11.96
C SER A 688 5.90 45.18 11.06
N LEU A 689 4.62 45.19 11.42
CA LEU A 689 3.58 45.99 10.80
C LEU A 689 3.05 46.99 11.84
N ARG A 690 3.16 48.28 11.57
CA ARG A 690 2.57 49.34 12.40
C ARG A 690 1.48 50.05 11.62
N ILE A 691 0.35 50.31 12.28
CA ILE A 691 -0.76 51.03 11.69
C ILE A 691 -1.12 52.18 12.62
N GLU A 692 -1.08 53.39 12.09
CA GLU A 692 -1.51 54.60 12.78
C GLU A 692 -2.84 55.03 12.18
N GLU A 693 -3.88 55.06 13.02
CA GLU A 693 -5.17 55.61 12.66
C GLU A 693 -5.28 57.03 13.23
N TYR A 694 -5.55 58.00 12.36
CA TYR A 694 -5.87 59.35 12.78
C TYR A 694 -6.91 59.98 11.87
N VAL A 695 -7.61 60.99 12.38
CA VAL A 695 -8.60 61.74 11.62
C VAL A 695 -7.92 62.98 11.05
N ALA A 696 -7.91 63.10 9.73
CA ALA A 696 -7.37 64.28 9.05
C ALA A 696 -8.45 65.35 8.86
N VAL A 697 -8.05 66.60 9.12
CA VAL A 697 -8.82 67.84 8.92
C VAL A 697 -8.45 68.38 7.52
N PRO A 698 -9.36 69.01 6.76
CA PRO A 698 -9.21 69.11 5.31
C PRO A 698 -7.99 69.93 4.89
N SER A 699 -7.16 69.31 4.04
CA SER A 699 -6.06 69.91 3.29
C SER A 699 -6.45 70.00 1.81
N GLN A 700 -5.85 70.90 1.04
CA GLN A 700 -6.16 71.19 -0.39
C GLN A 700 -6.08 69.97 -1.34
N GLN A 701 -5.59 68.81 -0.88
CA GLN A 701 -5.47 67.57 -1.65
C GLN A 701 -6.50 66.48 -1.29
N MET A 702 -7.39 66.68 -0.31
CA MET A 702 -8.37 65.66 0.10
C MET A 702 -9.75 65.88 -0.52
N ALA A 703 -10.37 64.82 -1.04
CA ALA A 703 -11.69 64.86 -1.71
C ALA A 703 -12.88 64.99 -0.75
N PHE A 704 -12.67 64.83 0.56
CA PHE A 704 -13.73 64.77 1.59
C PHE A 704 -13.46 65.77 2.73
N GLY A 705 -14.51 66.25 3.40
CA GLY A 705 -14.41 67.27 4.45
C GLY A 705 -13.74 66.80 5.75
N ARG A 706 -13.96 65.55 6.17
CA ARG A 706 -13.23 64.86 7.25
C ARG A 706 -13.05 63.40 6.83
N ALA A 707 -11.84 62.88 6.96
CA ALA A 707 -11.52 61.51 6.56
C ALA A 707 -10.71 60.79 7.63
N ARG A 708 -10.92 59.48 7.74
CA ARG A 708 -10.09 58.59 8.55
C ARG A 708 -8.90 58.17 7.67
N VAL A 709 -7.70 58.43 8.15
CA VAL A 709 -6.45 58.08 7.47
C VAL A 709 -5.81 56.94 8.23
N PHE A 710 -5.52 55.86 7.52
CA PHE A 710 -4.71 54.76 8.01
C PHE A 710 -3.33 54.86 7.39
N LYS A 711 -2.31 55.11 8.21
CA LYS A 711 -0.91 55.05 7.79
C LYS A 711 -0.34 53.71 8.19
N LEU A 712 -0.07 52.85 7.22
CA LEU A 712 0.55 51.54 7.38
C LEU A 712 2.05 51.67 7.13
N ARG A 713 2.87 51.25 8.08
CA ARG A 713 4.32 51.14 7.94
C ARG A 713 4.74 49.68 8.09
N LEU A 714 5.20 49.09 7.00
CA LEU A 714 5.75 47.73 6.94
C LEU A 714 7.26 47.81 7.05
N GLN A 715 7.80 47.26 8.14
CA GLN A 715 9.23 47.15 8.38
C GLN A 715 9.71 45.76 7.97
N PHE A 716 10.67 45.68 7.05
CA PHE A 716 11.24 44.41 6.59
C PHE A 716 12.57 44.11 7.28
N PHE A 717 12.95 42.84 7.36
CA PHE A 717 14.28 42.48 7.83
C PHE A 717 15.37 43.00 6.86
N PRO A 718 16.53 43.41 7.37
CA PRO A 718 17.68 43.74 6.53
C PRO A 718 18.12 42.60 5.60
N GLU A 719 18.62 42.94 4.41
CA GLU A 719 18.99 41.97 3.36
C GLU A 719 20.00 40.90 3.81
N HIS A 720 20.92 41.23 4.73
CA HIS A 720 21.92 40.28 5.24
C HIS A 720 21.33 39.15 6.10
N LEU A 721 20.10 39.32 6.62
CA LEU A 721 19.39 38.30 7.38
C LEU A 721 18.59 37.37 6.47
N TYR A 722 18.41 37.72 5.20
CA TYR A 722 17.80 36.81 4.24
C TYR A 722 18.78 35.66 3.94
N PRO A 723 18.27 34.43 3.75
CA PRO A 723 19.10 33.34 3.28
C PRO A 723 19.79 33.77 1.98
N LYS A 724 21.12 33.69 1.92
CA LYS A 724 21.90 34.06 0.70
C LYS A 724 21.39 33.35 -0.55
N GLU A 725 20.81 32.18 -0.35
CA GLU A 725 20.27 31.29 -1.37
C GLU A 725 18.88 31.72 -1.89
N ALA A 726 18.16 32.58 -1.17
CA ALA A 726 16.83 33.05 -1.58
C ALA A 726 16.91 34.03 -2.76
N GLY A 727 18.01 34.77 -2.88
CA GLY A 727 18.28 35.71 -3.98
C GLY A 727 17.27 36.87 -4.08
N ILE A 728 16.65 37.27 -2.97
CA ILE A 728 15.68 38.37 -2.92
C ILE A 728 16.39 39.65 -2.52
N THR A 729 16.20 40.71 -3.31
CA THR A 729 16.64 42.06 -2.95
C THR A 729 15.48 42.87 -2.38
N PHE A 730 15.78 43.91 -1.59
CA PHE A 730 14.73 44.83 -1.11
C PHE A 730 13.99 45.52 -2.25
N ALA A 731 14.66 45.76 -3.38
CA ALA A 731 14.02 46.33 -4.58
C ALA A 731 12.90 45.44 -5.13
N ASP A 732 13.07 44.11 -5.08
CA ASP A 732 12.03 43.15 -5.48
C ASP A 732 10.84 43.20 -4.53
N VAL A 733 11.10 43.28 -3.22
CA VAL A 733 10.07 43.41 -2.17
C VAL A 733 9.28 44.70 -2.36
N ALA A 734 9.96 45.82 -2.56
CA ALA A 734 9.34 47.13 -2.81
C ALA A 734 8.46 47.11 -4.06
N LYS A 735 8.93 46.51 -5.15
CA LYS A 735 8.15 46.38 -6.39
C LYS A 735 6.87 45.58 -6.17
N VAL A 736 6.95 44.45 -5.45
CA VAL A 736 5.78 43.61 -5.13
C VAL A 736 4.82 44.34 -4.20
N PHE A 737 5.34 45.12 -3.25
CA PHE A 737 4.52 45.95 -2.38
C PHE A 737 3.68 46.96 -3.19
N GLN A 738 4.32 47.73 -4.07
CA GLN A 738 3.63 48.76 -4.85
C GLN A 738 2.64 48.19 -5.87
N THR A 739 3.00 47.10 -6.54
CA THR A 739 2.21 46.55 -7.66
C THR A 739 1.14 45.57 -7.22
N VAL A 740 1.43 44.68 -6.26
CA VAL A 740 0.55 43.57 -5.88
C VAL A 740 -0.10 43.81 -4.53
N PHE A 741 0.68 44.13 -3.50
CA PHE A 741 0.15 44.30 -2.14
C PHE A 741 -0.85 45.46 -2.08
N MET A 742 -0.50 46.63 -2.62
CA MET A 742 -1.38 47.80 -2.61
C MET A 742 -2.71 47.52 -3.31
N LEU A 743 -2.68 46.85 -4.47
CA LEU A 743 -3.89 46.51 -5.20
C LEU A 743 -4.76 45.52 -4.41
N LYS A 744 -4.17 44.46 -3.86
CA LYS A 744 -4.89 43.49 -3.01
C LYS A 744 -5.44 44.14 -1.74
N LEU A 745 -4.71 45.08 -1.15
CA LEU A 745 -5.14 45.81 0.04
C LEU A 745 -6.36 46.70 -0.25
N GLN A 746 -6.35 47.43 -1.37
CA GLN A 746 -7.50 48.24 -1.78
C GLN A 746 -8.74 47.38 -2.04
N VAL A 747 -8.58 46.22 -2.70
CA VAL A 747 -9.69 45.27 -2.94
C VAL A 747 -10.23 44.72 -1.63
N ALA A 748 -9.37 44.29 -0.72
CA ALA A 748 -9.77 43.76 0.59
C ALA A 748 -10.52 44.82 1.42
N VAL A 749 -10.04 46.06 1.44
CA VAL A 749 -10.71 47.17 2.14
C VAL A 749 -12.08 47.46 1.53
N LYS A 750 -12.21 47.48 0.20
CA LYS A 750 -13.51 47.65 -0.47
C LYS A 750 -14.50 46.52 -0.13
N GLN A 751 -14.04 45.27 -0.09
CA GLN A 751 -14.87 44.13 0.27
C GLN A 751 -15.35 44.20 1.73
N GLU A 752 -14.48 44.55 2.67
CA GLU A 752 -14.86 44.71 4.07
C GLU A 752 -15.81 45.91 4.27
N LEU A 753 -15.61 47.02 3.55
CA LEU A 753 -16.56 48.14 3.54
C LEU A 753 -17.94 47.73 3.02
N LYS A 754 -18.01 46.91 1.97
CA LYS A 754 -19.27 46.39 1.43
C LYS A 754 -19.98 45.47 2.44
N LYS A 755 -19.24 44.58 3.11
CA LYS A 755 -19.77 43.70 4.17
C LYS A 755 -20.26 44.51 5.37
N ALA A 756 -19.50 45.50 5.81
CA ALA A 756 -19.84 46.31 6.96
C ALA A 756 -21.09 47.18 6.70
N ASN A 757 -21.23 47.74 5.49
CA ASN A 757 -22.44 48.46 5.09
C ASN A 757 -23.67 47.54 4.96
N ALA A 758 -23.50 46.31 4.47
CA ALA A 758 -24.58 45.32 4.42
C ALA A 758 -25.00 44.87 5.83
N ALA A 759 -24.05 44.62 6.73
CA ALA A 759 -24.32 44.30 8.12
C ALA A 759 -25.04 45.46 8.83
N ALA A 760 -24.63 46.72 8.60
CA ALA A 760 -25.32 47.89 9.15
C ALA A 760 -26.77 48.01 8.67
N ALA A 761 -27.07 47.64 7.42
CA ALA A 761 -28.43 47.59 6.89
C ALA A 761 -29.28 46.47 7.54
N VAL A 762 -28.69 45.30 7.80
CA VAL A 762 -29.37 44.17 8.48
C VAL A 762 -29.67 44.50 9.94
N THR A 763 -28.76 45.17 10.65
CA THR A 763 -28.97 45.60 12.04
C THR A 763 -30.04 46.68 12.18
N GLN A 764 -30.29 47.48 11.13
CA GLN A 764 -31.42 48.43 11.11
C GLN A 764 -32.78 47.74 10.91
N MET A 765 -32.83 46.55 10.30
CA MET A 765 -34.06 45.75 10.19
C MET A 765 -34.37 44.93 11.45
N SER A 766 -33.38 44.60 12.28
CA SER A 766 -33.57 43.80 13.50
C SER A 766 -34.02 44.59 14.74
N VAL A 767 -34.04 45.94 14.68
CA VAL A 767 -34.56 46.79 15.77
C VAL A 767 -36.09 46.83 15.82
N ALA A 768 -36.79 46.35 14.78
CA ALA A 768 -38.26 46.27 14.75
C ALA A 768 -38.85 45.01 15.43
N GLY A 769 -38.02 44.15 16.04
CA GLY A 769 -38.44 42.82 16.52
C GLY A 769 -37.89 42.37 17.86
N ILE A 770 -37.61 43.29 18.80
CA ILE A 770 -37.21 42.92 20.17
C ILE A 770 -38.19 43.57 21.16
N GLY A 771 -39.33 42.90 21.31
CA GLY A 771 -40.29 43.11 22.39
C GLY A 771 -40.78 41.74 22.86
N GLY A 772 -40.14 41.20 23.89
CA GLY A 772 -40.48 39.88 24.44
C GLY A 772 -39.42 39.36 25.43
N GLU A 773 -39.50 39.88 26.65
CA GLU A 773 -39.07 39.35 27.96
C GLU A 773 -37.74 38.59 28.16
N GLU A 774 -37.02 39.05 29.18
CA GLU A 774 -35.77 38.53 29.72
C GLU A 774 -35.89 37.08 30.23
N GLN A 775 -34.97 36.21 29.80
CA GLN A 775 -34.37 35.20 30.68
C GLN A 775 -33.01 34.73 30.12
N GLY A 776 -31.97 34.93 30.94
CA GLY A 776 -30.82 34.04 31.10
C GLY A 776 -29.98 33.68 29.87
N ALA A 777 -28.80 34.27 29.78
CA ALA A 777 -27.74 33.88 28.85
C ALA A 777 -27.43 32.36 28.89
N ALA A 778 -27.64 31.69 27.76
CA ALA A 778 -27.02 30.41 27.42
C ALA A 778 -26.79 30.35 25.91
N ALA A 779 -25.59 29.89 25.53
CA ALA A 779 -25.09 29.83 24.17
C ALA A 779 -26.02 29.04 23.23
N ARG A 780 -26.58 29.72 22.22
CA ARG A 780 -27.22 29.11 21.05
C ARG A 780 -26.18 28.86 19.98
N GLY A 781 -25.71 27.63 19.88
CA GLY A 781 -25.38 27.01 18.60
C GLY A 781 -26.59 26.18 18.18
N THR A 782 -27.40 26.67 17.26
CA THR A 782 -28.44 25.86 16.60
C THR A 782 -27.87 25.20 15.36
N PRO A 783 -28.14 23.90 15.14
CA PRO A 783 -27.77 23.17 13.95
C PRO A 783 -28.75 23.49 12.81
N GLU A 784 -28.24 23.73 11.60
CA GLU A 784 -29.06 23.69 10.39
C GLU A 784 -29.35 22.23 10.05
N GLY A 785 -30.63 21.86 10.13
CA GLY A 785 -31.16 20.64 9.58
C GLY A 785 -31.72 20.91 8.19
N ASP A 786 -31.36 20.06 7.24
CA ASP A 786 -32.21 19.75 6.10
C ASP A 786 -32.63 18.28 6.23
N GLY A 787 -33.93 18.03 6.18
CA GLY A 787 -34.54 16.79 6.62
C GLY A 787 -34.89 15.85 5.48
N THR A 788 -34.67 14.55 5.67
CA THR A 788 -35.73 13.52 5.72
C THR A 788 -35.13 12.13 6.04
N GLY A 789 -35.79 11.39 6.95
CA GLY A 789 -35.69 9.92 7.02
C GLY A 789 -34.96 9.31 8.22
N THR A 790 -35.55 9.46 9.40
CA THR A 790 -35.44 8.58 10.60
C THR A 790 -34.60 7.29 10.47
N ALA A 791 -33.39 7.29 11.02
CA ALA A 791 -32.79 6.07 11.56
C ALA A 791 -33.53 5.72 12.86
N ALA A 792 -34.09 4.51 12.91
CA ALA A 792 -34.91 4.04 14.01
C ALA A 792 -34.16 4.04 15.35
N ARG A 793 -34.59 4.91 16.27
CA ARG A 793 -34.39 4.73 17.71
C ARG A 793 -35.12 3.47 18.17
N LYS A 794 -34.37 2.42 18.47
CA LYS A 794 -34.66 1.34 19.44
C LYS A 794 -33.30 0.93 20.01
N SER A 795 -32.98 1.01 21.30
CA SER A 795 -33.81 1.04 22.51
C SER A 795 -33.09 1.79 23.63
N GLU A 796 -33.75 2.79 24.19
CA GLU A 796 -33.47 3.33 25.52
C GLU A 796 -33.84 2.26 26.56
N LYS A 797 -32.84 1.55 27.08
CA LYS A 797 -32.92 0.77 28.33
C LYS A 797 -31.54 0.37 28.84
N GLU A 798 -30.64 1.34 28.96
CA GLU A 798 -29.33 1.14 29.61
C GLU A 798 -29.02 2.37 30.47
N GLU A 799 -29.79 2.55 31.54
CA GLU A 799 -29.45 3.45 32.65
C GLU A 799 -30.28 3.00 33.87
N GLU A 800 -29.89 1.87 34.46
CA GLU A 800 -30.20 1.46 35.84
C GLU A 800 -29.47 0.12 36.09
N ASP A 801 -28.32 0.17 36.76
CA ASP A 801 -28.06 -0.61 37.98
C ASP A 801 -26.59 -0.48 38.42
N GLU A 802 -26.41 0.33 39.47
CA GLU A 802 -25.26 0.25 40.37
C GLU A 802 -25.41 -1.00 41.25
N ASN A 803 -24.34 -1.80 41.32
CA ASN A 803 -24.11 -2.95 42.23
C ASN A 803 -24.72 -4.31 41.85
N VAL A 804 -24.02 -5.08 41.01
CA VAL A 804 -23.84 -6.53 41.19
C VAL A 804 -22.47 -6.94 40.63
N GLU A 805 -21.54 -7.28 41.51
CA GLU A 805 -20.36 -8.10 41.18
C GLU A 805 -20.84 -9.48 40.68
N GLU A 806 -20.14 -10.05 39.69
CA GLU A 806 -20.36 -11.37 39.04
C GLU A 806 -21.24 -11.40 37.78
N ASN A 807 -20.67 -11.08 36.61
CA ASN A 807 -20.70 -11.88 35.36
C ASN A 807 -20.33 -11.04 34.11
N GLU A 808 -19.04 -10.77 33.90
CA GLU A 808 -18.53 -10.13 32.67
C GLU A 808 -18.41 -11.12 31.49
N GLU A 809 -18.35 -12.43 31.75
CA GLU A 809 -18.11 -13.47 30.72
C GLU A 809 -19.33 -13.71 29.80
N TYR A 810 -20.55 -13.31 30.20
CA TYR A 810 -21.79 -13.58 29.45
C TYR A 810 -22.17 -12.48 28.44
N GLN A 811 -21.65 -11.26 28.59
CA GLN A 811 -21.97 -10.13 27.71
C GLN A 811 -21.00 -10.03 26.51
N GLU A 812 -19.71 -10.31 26.71
CA GLU A 812 -18.73 -10.42 25.61
C GLU A 812 -19.12 -11.51 24.61
N GLY A 813 -19.63 -12.64 25.12
CA GLY A 813 -20.20 -13.69 24.30
C GLY A 813 -21.30 -13.15 23.38
N LYS A 814 -22.29 -12.40 23.87
CA LYS A 814 -23.44 -11.98 23.05
C LYS A 814 -23.09 -11.05 21.89
N LEU A 815 -22.11 -10.17 22.03
CA LEU A 815 -21.67 -9.28 20.94
C LEU A 815 -20.87 -10.05 19.87
N ARG A 816 -20.00 -11.00 20.28
CA ARG A 816 -19.33 -11.92 19.34
C ARG A 816 -20.30 -12.91 18.68
N PHE A 817 -21.24 -13.47 19.45
CA PHE A 817 -22.28 -14.39 18.98
C PHE A 817 -23.31 -13.72 18.04
N ALA A 818 -23.48 -12.40 18.11
CA ALA A 818 -24.35 -11.68 17.18
C ALA A 818 -23.69 -11.47 15.81
N GLY A 819 -22.36 -11.32 15.76
CA GLY A 819 -21.58 -11.28 14.51
C GLY A 819 -21.54 -12.63 13.81
N GLY A 820 -21.29 -13.73 14.55
CA GLY A 820 -21.21 -15.08 13.98
C GLY A 820 -22.52 -15.64 13.41
N ARG A 821 -23.69 -15.23 13.95
CA ARG A 821 -25.01 -15.74 13.53
C ARG A 821 -25.64 -15.04 12.33
N LYS A 822 -25.14 -13.87 11.93
CA LYS A 822 -25.70 -13.14 10.79
C LYS A 822 -24.93 -13.52 9.54
N GLU A 823 -25.64 -14.10 8.56
CA GLU A 823 -25.17 -14.07 7.18
C GLU A 823 -25.04 -12.60 6.78
N GLU A 824 -23.81 -12.09 6.64
CA GLU A 824 -23.56 -10.82 6.00
C GLU A 824 -23.94 -10.93 4.52
N ALA A 825 -25.18 -10.55 4.20
CA ALA A 825 -25.69 -10.62 2.84
C ALA A 825 -24.90 -9.75 1.84
N THR A 826 -24.11 -8.78 2.33
CA THR A 826 -23.30 -7.86 1.54
C THR A 826 -22.20 -7.21 2.40
N TYR A 827 -21.07 -6.86 1.78
CA TYR A 827 -20.10 -5.91 2.36
C TYR A 827 -20.78 -4.60 2.77
N ASP A 828 -20.30 -4.01 3.87
CA ASP A 828 -20.81 -2.77 4.45
C ASP A 828 -21.02 -1.66 3.41
N ALA A 829 -22.11 -0.89 3.59
CA ALA A 829 -22.38 0.29 2.79
C ALA A 829 -21.29 1.35 3.00
N GLY A 830 -20.92 2.08 1.94
CA GLY A 830 -19.92 3.15 2.04
C GLY A 830 -20.27 4.20 3.11
N ASP A 831 -19.24 4.71 3.79
CA ASP A 831 -19.35 5.69 4.87
C ASP A 831 -19.93 7.03 4.34
N GLU A 832 -20.39 7.92 5.23
CA GLU A 832 -20.84 9.27 4.84
C GLU A 832 -19.77 10.06 4.06
N GLU A 833 -18.49 9.82 4.32
CA GLU A 833 -17.39 10.38 3.53
C GLU A 833 -17.42 9.90 2.07
N ASP A 834 -17.73 8.61 1.82
CA ASP A 834 -17.86 8.08 0.45
C ASP A 834 -19.02 8.75 -0.30
N LYS A 835 -20.14 9.00 0.40
CA LYS A 835 -21.29 9.69 -0.18
C LYS A 835 -20.98 11.16 -0.48
N GLN A 836 -20.27 11.85 0.42
CA GLN A 836 -19.82 13.23 0.20
C GLN A 836 -18.85 13.34 -0.96
N ILE A 837 -17.90 12.41 -1.06
CA ILE A 837 -16.96 12.39 -2.18
C ILE A 837 -17.70 12.10 -3.49
N ALA A 838 -18.59 11.12 -3.52
CA ALA A 838 -19.41 10.85 -4.70
C ALA A 838 -20.27 12.07 -5.10
N ALA A 839 -20.81 12.81 -4.13
CA ALA A 839 -21.55 14.05 -4.37
C ALA A 839 -20.64 15.19 -4.89
N ALA A 840 -19.42 15.32 -4.38
CA ALA A 840 -18.44 16.29 -4.85
C ALA A 840 -18.00 15.99 -6.29
N VAL A 841 -17.69 14.72 -6.61
CA VAL A 841 -17.33 14.30 -7.97
C VAL A 841 -18.52 14.51 -8.93
N ARG A 842 -19.75 14.27 -8.48
CA ARG A 842 -20.94 14.59 -9.27
C ARG A 842 -21.03 16.08 -9.59
N LYS A 843 -20.79 16.95 -8.61
CA LYS A 843 -20.76 18.41 -8.82
C LYS A 843 -19.67 18.83 -9.81
N GLU A 844 -18.49 18.20 -9.74
CA GLU A 844 -17.40 18.44 -10.71
C GLU A 844 -17.73 17.95 -12.12
N ALA A 845 -18.42 16.82 -12.26
CA ALA A 845 -18.82 16.27 -13.56
C ALA A 845 -19.97 17.04 -14.19
N GLU A 846 -20.96 17.48 -13.40
CA GLU A 846 -22.05 18.34 -13.85
C GLU A 846 -21.52 19.70 -14.36
N GLY A 847 -20.45 20.24 -13.76
CA GLY A 847 -19.74 21.41 -14.27
C GLY A 847 -19.02 21.23 -15.62
N ARG A 848 -18.99 20.01 -16.19
CA ARG A 848 -18.37 19.70 -17.49
C ARG A 848 -19.37 19.37 -18.60
N GLY A 849 -20.64 19.14 -18.26
CA GLY A 849 -21.69 18.65 -19.17
C GLY A 849 -22.85 19.63 -19.31
N GLY A 850 -22.57 20.89 -19.57
CA GLY A 850 -23.57 21.94 -19.73
C GLY A 850 -22.86 23.21 -20.17
N GLU A 851 -23.55 24.00 -20.99
CA GLU A 851 -23.13 25.32 -21.47
C GLU A 851 -22.43 26.11 -20.36
N GLY A 852 -21.37 26.83 -20.72
CA GLY A 852 -20.65 27.70 -19.79
C GLY A 852 -21.60 28.71 -19.16
N GLU A 853 -22.17 28.36 -18.02
CA GLU A 853 -22.49 29.32 -16.99
C GLU A 853 -21.16 29.65 -16.34
N ASP A 854 -20.50 30.65 -16.94
CA ASP A 854 -19.43 31.40 -16.31
C ASP A 854 -19.86 31.67 -14.85
N GLU A 855 -19.07 31.20 -13.89
CA GLU A 855 -18.99 31.91 -12.63
C GLU A 855 -18.63 33.34 -13.01
N GLU A 856 -19.62 34.24 -12.99
CA GLU A 856 -19.44 35.68 -13.15
C GLU A 856 -18.49 36.16 -12.04
N SER A 857 -17.19 36.08 -12.31
CA SER A 857 -16.26 37.08 -11.85
C SER A 857 -16.75 38.40 -12.45
N LEU A 858 -17.40 39.20 -11.60
CA LEU A 858 -17.88 40.54 -11.91
C LEU A 858 -16.73 41.42 -12.40
N ASP A 859 -16.47 41.40 -13.70
CA ASP A 859 -15.72 42.43 -14.43
C ASP A 859 -16.72 43.20 -15.29
N ALA A 860 -17.39 44.17 -14.67
CA ALA A 860 -18.23 45.13 -15.36
C ALA A 860 -17.36 46.30 -15.84
N SER A 861 -17.19 46.42 -17.15
CA SER A 861 -16.74 47.63 -17.85
C SER A 861 -17.69 47.94 -19.01
N PRO A 862 -17.80 49.21 -19.45
CA PRO A 862 -19.04 49.98 -19.42
C PRO A 862 -19.93 49.86 -20.66
N GLU A 863 -21.23 50.11 -20.45
CA GLU A 863 -22.28 50.18 -21.45
C GLU A 863 -21.95 51.11 -22.64
N GLN A 864 -22.13 50.58 -23.86
CA GLN A 864 -22.43 51.38 -25.05
C GLN A 864 -23.82 51.00 -25.58
N THR A 865 -24.59 52.03 -25.85
CA THR A 865 -25.96 52.08 -26.38
C THR A 865 -26.17 51.33 -27.71
N PRO A 866 -27.40 50.91 -28.04
CA PRO A 866 -27.66 50.05 -29.18
C PRO A 866 -27.70 50.84 -30.49
N ASN A 867 -27.14 50.27 -31.57
CA ASN A 867 -27.71 50.45 -32.91
C ASN A 867 -27.24 49.34 -33.87
N THR A 868 -28.25 48.65 -34.42
CA THR A 868 -28.39 48.10 -35.78
C THR A 868 -27.13 47.73 -36.61
N THR A 869 -27.11 46.48 -37.07
CA THR A 869 -26.21 45.84 -38.06
C THR A 869 -26.35 46.42 -39.50
N PRO A 870 -25.55 45.98 -40.51
CA PRO A 870 -24.13 45.55 -40.54
C PRO A 870 -23.34 46.09 -41.80
N SER A 871 -21.99 45.97 -41.83
CA SER A 871 -21.20 45.37 -42.96
C SER A 871 -19.67 45.59 -42.90
N SER A 872 -18.92 44.46 -43.03
CA SER A 872 -17.65 44.22 -43.76
C SER A 872 -16.47 45.21 -43.76
N ALA A 873 -15.29 44.76 -43.28
CA ALA A 873 -14.06 44.51 -44.07
C ALA A 873 -12.76 44.50 -43.22
N SER A 874 -11.78 43.72 -43.68
CA SER A 874 -10.50 43.27 -43.11
C SER A 874 -9.38 44.32 -42.89
N PRO A 875 -8.34 44.03 -42.07
CA PRO A 875 -7.30 44.99 -41.64
C PRO A 875 -5.94 44.84 -42.38
N THR A 876 -5.07 45.88 -42.35
CA THR A 876 -3.60 45.81 -42.52
C THR A 876 -2.92 47.17 -42.23
N PRO A 877 -1.58 47.26 -42.00
CA PRO A 877 -1.04 47.77 -40.72
C PRO A 877 -0.02 48.92 -40.86
N GLY A 878 0.37 49.53 -39.74
CA GLY A 878 1.67 50.22 -39.66
C GLY A 878 1.86 51.27 -38.57
N THR A 879 3.01 51.12 -37.89
CA THR A 879 3.88 52.17 -37.29
C THR A 879 3.53 52.83 -35.94
N THR A 880 4.31 52.44 -34.94
CA THR A 880 4.80 53.27 -33.81
C THR A 880 6.02 54.11 -34.26
N PRO A 881 6.67 54.94 -33.40
CA PRO A 881 6.24 55.69 -32.21
C PRO A 881 6.62 57.20 -32.30
N ASP A 882 6.07 58.06 -31.42
CA ASP A 882 6.88 58.97 -30.57
C ASP A 882 6.04 60.04 -29.84
N SER A 883 6.09 59.95 -28.52
CA SER A 883 6.54 61.00 -27.58
C SER A 883 5.80 62.36 -27.47
N VAL A 884 5.21 62.53 -26.28
CA VAL A 884 5.26 63.71 -25.39
C VAL A 884 4.23 64.86 -25.54
N LYS A 885 3.54 65.06 -24.40
CA LYS A 885 2.92 66.26 -23.78
C LYS A 885 1.47 66.62 -24.10
N GLY A 886 0.68 66.53 -23.03
CA GLY A 886 -0.08 67.66 -22.52
C GLY A 886 -1.59 67.51 -22.64
N TYR A 887 -2.25 67.06 -21.58
CA TYR A 887 -3.69 67.28 -21.43
C TYR A 887 -4.02 67.79 -20.03
N GLY A 888 -4.37 69.07 -19.99
CA GLY A 888 -5.17 69.65 -18.93
C GLY A 888 -6.65 69.57 -19.29
N SER A 889 -7.44 69.09 -18.33
CA SER A 889 -8.84 69.44 -18.05
C SER A 889 -9.90 69.25 -19.15
N LYS A 890 -10.86 68.35 -18.87
CA LYS A 890 -12.27 68.73 -18.71
C LYS A 890 -13.07 67.63 -18.00
N GLN A 891 -13.61 67.98 -16.84
CA GLN A 891 -14.65 67.25 -16.14
C GLN A 891 -15.93 67.18 -16.98
N LYS A 892 -16.61 66.03 -16.94
CA LYS A 892 -18.07 65.98 -16.95
C LYS A 892 -18.56 65.00 -15.90
N SER A 893 -19.37 65.55 -15.02
CA SER A 893 -20.18 64.92 -13.99
C SER A 893 -21.20 63.95 -14.57
N THR A 894 -21.32 62.75 -13.98
CA THR A 894 -22.46 62.35 -13.13
C THR A 894 -22.28 60.87 -12.81
N ASP A 895 -21.75 60.57 -11.63
CA ASP A 895 -21.99 59.30 -10.92
C ASP A 895 -22.08 59.59 -9.43
N LYS A 896 -23.18 59.15 -8.83
CA LYS A 896 -23.49 59.32 -7.41
C LYS A 896 -22.51 58.51 -6.55
N ALA A 897 -21.68 59.21 -5.80
CA ALA A 897 -21.20 58.86 -4.45
C ALA A 897 -20.82 57.39 -4.15
N ALA A 898 -19.92 56.80 -4.94
CA ALA A 898 -19.13 55.65 -4.50
C ALA A 898 -17.73 56.14 -4.06
N ALA A 899 -17.34 55.81 -2.82
CA ALA A 899 -16.13 56.25 -2.16
C ALA A 899 -14.86 56.02 -3.00
N ARG A 900 -14.21 57.09 -3.45
CA ARG A 900 -12.84 57.03 -3.98
C ARG A 900 -11.88 56.77 -2.82
N LEU A 901 -11.44 55.52 -2.69
CA LEU A 901 -10.31 55.13 -1.86
C LEU A 901 -9.04 55.74 -2.49
N THR A 902 -8.49 56.81 -1.89
CA THR A 902 -7.16 57.32 -2.26
C THR A 902 -6.13 56.56 -1.45
N ALA A 903 -5.24 55.85 -2.15
CA ALA A 903 -4.09 55.21 -1.56
C ALA A 903 -2.81 55.84 -2.14
N SER A 904 -1.87 56.22 -1.28
CA SER A 904 -0.52 56.63 -1.66
C SER A 904 0.50 55.70 -1.03
N ASP A 905 1.57 55.43 -1.75
CA ASP A 905 2.67 54.57 -1.33
C ASP A 905 3.99 55.35 -1.28
N MET A 906 4.85 54.99 -0.33
CA MET A 906 6.20 55.55 -0.19
C MET A 906 7.15 54.40 0.18
N VAL A 907 8.29 54.32 -0.50
CA VAL A 907 9.32 53.29 -0.23
C VAL A 907 10.55 53.98 0.33
N ASP A 908 10.99 53.55 1.50
CA ASP A 908 12.23 53.97 2.13
C ASP A 908 13.27 52.85 2.01
N ALA A 909 14.23 53.05 1.10
CA ALA A 909 15.28 52.08 0.82
C ALA A 909 16.40 52.07 1.88
N GLU A 910 16.56 53.15 2.66
CA GLU A 910 17.60 53.23 3.69
C GLU A 910 17.14 52.52 4.96
N GLU A 911 15.86 52.65 5.31
CA GLU A 911 15.27 52.02 6.48
C GLU A 911 14.64 50.64 6.21
N TYR A 912 14.71 50.11 4.98
CA TYR A 912 14.03 48.87 4.57
C TYR A 912 12.53 48.87 4.93
N ALA A 913 11.86 50.01 4.70
CA ALA A 913 10.47 50.22 5.09
C ALA A 913 9.61 50.60 3.89
N CYS A 914 8.36 50.14 3.88
CA CYS A 914 7.34 50.57 2.94
C CYS A 914 6.17 51.17 3.70
N GLU A 915 5.76 52.37 3.32
CA GLU A 915 4.62 53.07 3.87
C GLU A 915 3.48 53.12 2.86
N ALA A 916 2.25 52.95 3.35
CA ALA A 916 1.02 53.12 2.60
C ALA A 916 0.03 53.95 3.40
N GLU A 917 -0.59 54.94 2.77
CA GLU A 917 -1.66 55.73 3.37
C GLU A 917 -2.97 55.42 2.67
N ILE A 918 -3.98 55.01 3.44
CA ILE A 918 -5.33 54.74 2.94
C ILE A 918 -6.30 55.72 3.58
N VAL A 919 -6.99 56.47 2.72
CA VAL A 919 -7.98 57.47 3.16
C VAL A 919 -9.39 56.95 2.93
N ILE A 920 -10.19 56.88 4.00
CA ILE A 920 -11.58 56.40 3.99
C ILE A 920 -12.51 57.49 4.56
N PRO A 921 -13.74 57.67 4.05
CA PRO A 921 -14.70 58.59 4.64
C PRO A 921 -15.01 58.28 6.11
N LEU A 922 -15.20 59.31 6.94
CA LEU A 922 -15.49 59.16 8.37
C LEU A 922 -16.82 58.45 8.66
N ASP A 923 -17.77 58.50 7.72
CA ASP A 923 -19.08 57.84 7.83
C ASP A 923 -19.00 56.30 7.79
N THR A 924 -17.82 55.75 7.50
CA THR A 924 -17.59 54.30 7.47
C THR A 924 -17.34 53.71 8.86
N PRO A 925 -17.85 52.49 9.13
CA PRO A 925 -17.57 51.80 10.39
C PRO A 925 -16.06 51.58 10.58
N THR A 926 -15.63 51.44 11.84
CA THR A 926 -14.23 51.17 12.18
C THR A 926 -13.80 49.83 11.56
N LEU A 927 -12.71 49.85 10.77
CA LEU A 927 -12.14 48.66 10.15
C LEU A 927 -10.93 48.20 10.97
N LEU A 928 -10.82 46.89 11.19
CA LEU A 928 -9.61 46.28 11.74
C LEU A 928 -8.54 46.20 10.65
N MET A 929 -7.92 47.35 10.35
CA MET A 929 -6.94 47.47 9.27
C MET A 929 -5.73 46.55 9.48
N GLN A 930 -5.38 46.23 10.73
CA GLN A 930 -4.30 45.31 11.06
C GLN A 930 -4.57 43.89 10.55
N GLU A 931 -5.75 43.33 10.84
CA GLU A 931 -6.12 41.98 10.39
C GLU A 931 -6.19 41.91 8.86
N ILE A 932 -6.72 42.97 8.22
CA ILE A 932 -6.78 43.06 6.76
C ILE A 932 -5.36 43.08 6.18
N ALA A 933 -4.48 43.91 6.70
CA ALA A 933 -3.10 44.04 6.22
C ALA A 933 -2.28 42.77 6.47
N GLU A 934 -2.44 42.09 7.61
CA GLU A 934 -1.81 40.79 7.89
C GLU A 934 -2.31 39.72 6.91
N ARG A 935 -3.62 39.62 6.71
CA ARG A 935 -4.24 38.69 5.74
C ARG A 935 -3.73 38.94 4.32
N VAL A 936 -3.63 40.20 3.91
CA VAL A 936 -3.12 40.59 2.59
C VAL A 936 -1.61 40.32 2.48
N ALA A 937 -0.84 40.53 3.55
CA ALA A 937 0.60 40.22 3.57
C ALA A 937 0.86 38.71 3.44
N VAL A 938 0.04 37.87 4.08
CA VAL A 938 0.11 36.40 3.94
C VAL A 938 -0.30 35.96 2.52
N ALA A 939 -1.28 36.62 1.91
CA ALA A 939 -1.74 36.31 0.55
C ALA A 939 -0.87 36.90 -0.57
N THR A 940 0.05 37.82 -0.26
CA THR A 940 0.94 38.45 -1.24
C THR A 940 2.21 37.64 -1.35
N MET A 941 2.54 37.25 -2.59
CA MET A 941 3.71 36.43 -2.90
C MET A 941 4.78 37.31 -3.54
N ILE A 942 6.01 37.19 -3.05
CA ILE A 942 7.17 37.86 -3.66
C ILE A 942 7.64 37.04 -4.86
N ARG A 943 7.80 35.74 -4.65
CA ARG A 943 8.09 34.75 -5.69
C ARG A 943 7.16 33.56 -5.49
N ASP A 944 6.54 33.12 -6.58
CA ASP A 944 5.61 31.99 -6.59
C ASP A 944 5.87 31.16 -7.85
N THR A 945 6.01 29.85 -7.66
CA THR A 945 5.81 28.89 -8.75
C THR A 945 4.41 28.31 -8.53
N PRO A 946 3.42 28.70 -9.34
CA PRO A 946 2.02 28.33 -9.10
C PRO A 946 1.87 26.83 -8.90
N GLY A 947 1.13 26.40 -7.87
CA GLY A 947 0.90 24.98 -7.61
C GLY A 947 2.04 24.24 -6.90
N ILE A 948 3.15 24.89 -6.54
CA ILE A 948 4.19 24.34 -5.65
C ILE A 948 4.22 25.14 -4.34
N GLU A 949 4.04 24.47 -3.21
CA GLU A 949 4.07 25.09 -1.88
C GLU A 949 5.44 25.01 -1.22
N ARG A 950 6.04 23.82 -1.19
CA ARG A 950 7.31 23.54 -0.50
C ARG A 950 8.20 22.64 -1.31
N CYS A 951 9.50 22.66 -1.01
CA CYS A 951 10.51 21.82 -1.64
C CYS A 951 11.40 21.22 -0.55
N TYR A 952 11.70 19.94 -0.69
CA TYR A 952 12.55 19.13 0.18
C TYR A 952 13.68 18.54 -0.63
N ILE A 953 14.86 18.47 -0.04
CA ILE A 953 16.01 17.80 -0.65
C ILE A 953 16.03 16.38 -0.10
N VAL A 954 15.96 15.41 -1.01
CA VAL A 954 16.11 13.98 -0.67
C VAL A 954 17.51 13.58 -1.09
N GLU A 955 18.36 13.35 -0.10
CA GLU A 955 19.71 12.85 -0.32
C GLU A 955 19.65 11.47 -0.99
N ALA A 956 20.62 11.20 -1.85
CA ALA A 956 20.65 9.97 -2.61
C ALA A 956 20.97 8.77 -1.71
N ASP A 957 20.22 7.68 -1.88
CA ASP A 957 20.69 6.34 -1.48
C ASP A 957 22.02 6.04 -2.21
N ALA A 958 22.84 5.14 -1.67
CA ALA A 958 24.23 4.84 -2.09
C ALA A 958 24.48 4.57 -3.60
N THR A 959 23.45 4.55 -4.45
CA THR A 959 23.50 4.30 -5.90
C THR A 959 22.68 5.29 -6.77
N GLY A 960 21.96 6.26 -6.19
CA GLY A 960 21.04 7.15 -6.92
C GLY A 960 21.54 8.59 -7.14
N PRO A 961 20.95 9.36 -8.06
CA PRO A 961 21.14 10.81 -8.12
C PRO A 961 20.38 11.51 -6.98
N THR A 962 20.87 12.65 -6.50
CA THR A 962 20.16 13.52 -5.55
C THR A 962 18.83 14.00 -6.18
N LYS A 963 17.77 14.05 -5.37
CA LYS A 963 16.43 14.42 -5.86
C LYS A 963 15.86 15.58 -5.05
N VAL A 964 15.08 16.43 -5.69
CA VAL A 964 14.26 17.44 -5.00
C VAL A 964 12.81 16.99 -5.06
N GLN A 965 12.14 16.96 -3.92
CA GLN A 965 10.73 16.60 -3.81
C GLN A 965 9.92 17.87 -3.52
N THR A 966 8.83 18.08 -4.24
CA THR A 966 7.98 19.26 -4.06
C THR A 966 6.61 18.86 -3.52
N ASP A 967 6.08 19.67 -2.61
CA ASP A 967 4.67 19.65 -2.23
C ASP A 967 3.91 20.47 -3.28
N GLY A 968 3.06 19.82 -4.05
CA GLY A 968 2.40 20.42 -5.19
C GLY A 968 3.04 20.07 -6.53
N ILE A 969 2.26 20.27 -7.60
CA ILE A 969 2.57 19.80 -8.95
C ILE A 969 2.44 20.98 -9.92
N ASN A 970 3.50 21.21 -10.70
CA ASN A 970 3.48 22.14 -11.82
C ASN A 970 4.57 21.77 -12.84
N PHE A 971 4.23 21.00 -13.87
CA PHE A 971 5.19 20.61 -14.90
C PHE A 971 5.75 21.79 -15.71
N PRO A 972 4.94 22.72 -16.24
CA PRO A 972 5.47 23.88 -16.97
C PRO A 972 6.46 24.73 -16.16
N GLY A 973 6.17 24.96 -14.87
CA GLY A 973 7.06 25.73 -13.99
C GLY A 973 8.41 25.03 -13.77
N VAL A 974 8.41 23.71 -13.76
CA VAL A 974 9.61 22.88 -13.55
C VAL A 974 10.42 22.74 -14.83
N TRP A 975 9.78 22.59 -15.99
CA TRP A 975 10.46 22.48 -17.28
C TRP A 975 11.27 23.73 -17.63
N ALA A 976 10.87 24.90 -17.11
CA ALA A 976 11.64 26.14 -17.21
C ALA A 976 13.05 26.02 -16.58
N HIS A 977 13.24 25.08 -15.65
CA HIS A 977 14.51 24.79 -14.96
C HIS A 977 15.20 23.54 -15.50
N SER A 978 15.10 23.32 -16.82
CA SER A 978 15.80 22.24 -17.52
C SER A 978 17.33 22.34 -17.44
N ASP A 979 17.90 23.46 -16.98
CA ASP A 979 19.33 23.62 -16.71
C ASP A 979 19.82 22.68 -15.59
N LEU A 980 19.01 22.52 -14.53
CA LEU A 980 19.35 21.77 -13.32
C LEU A 980 18.66 20.39 -13.26
N ILE A 981 17.47 20.28 -13.85
CA ILE A 981 16.62 19.08 -13.75
C ILE A 981 16.79 18.17 -14.96
N ASP A 982 16.72 16.86 -14.70
CA ASP A 982 16.47 15.87 -15.74
C ASP A 982 14.96 15.75 -16.00
N VAL A 983 14.49 16.45 -17.04
CA VAL A 983 13.06 16.60 -17.35
C VAL A 983 12.40 15.31 -17.82
N ASP A 984 13.18 14.35 -18.33
CA ASP A 984 12.67 13.10 -18.89
C ASP A 984 12.31 12.10 -17.78
N ASN A 985 12.92 12.23 -16.59
CA ASN A 985 12.75 11.31 -15.46
C ASN A 985 11.94 11.92 -14.30
N ILE A 986 11.18 13.00 -14.54
CA ILE A 986 10.29 13.59 -13.52
C ILE A 986 9.19 12.60 -13.17
N THR A 987 8.93 12.41 -11.87
CA THR A 987 7.87 11.52 -11.40
C THR A 987 6.92 12.23 -10.45
N THR A 988 5.63 11.92 -10.52
CA THR A 988 4.62 12.43 -9.57
C THR A 988 3.74 11.30 -9.05
N ASN A 989 3.07 11.55 -7.93
CA ASN A 989 2.05 10.68 -7.37
C ASN A 989 0.63 10.99 -7.90
N ASP A 990 0.43 12.07 -8.65
CA ASP A 990 -0.88 12.42 -9.22
C ASP A 990 -1.05 11.83 -10.64
N VAL A 991 -1.93 10.85 -10.73
CA VAL A 991 -2.29 10.17 -11.98
C VAL A 991 -3.04 11.13 -12.93
N GLY A 992 -3.93 11.99 -12.40
CA GLY A 992 -4.75 12.89 -13.20
C GLY A 992 -3.94 14.02 -13.85
N SER A 993 -2.94 14.55 -13.16
CA SER A 993 -1.99 15.51 -13.76
C SER A 993 -1.06 14.85 -14.78
N THR A 994 -0.63 13.61 -14.53
CA THR A 994 0.18 12.84 -15.48
C THR A 994 -0.58 12.56 -16.77
N LEU A 995 -1.86 12.16 -16.68
CA LEU A 995 -2.73 11.94 -17.84
C LEU A 995 -2.83 13.18 -18.73
N ARG A 996 -2.98 14.37 -18.12
CA ARG A 996 -3.11 15.64 -18.85
C ARG A 996 -1.84 16.07 -19.56
N MET A 997 -0.67 15.78 -18.99
CA MET A 997 0.62 16.27 -19.53
C MET A 997 1.38 15.24 -20.36
N TYR A 998 1.43 13.99 -19.92
CA TYR A 998 2.22 12.90 -20.54
C TYR A 998 1.36 11.86 -21.26
N GLY A 999 0.02 11.91 -21.12
CA GLY A 999 -0.91 11.01 -21.78
C GLY A 999 -1.24 9.74 -20.98
N VAL A 1000 -2.05 8.87 -21.58
CA VAL A 1000 -2.70 7.74 -20.91
C VAL A 1000 -1.73 6.64 -20.46
N GLU A 1001 -0.73 6.29 -21.26
CA GLU A 1001 0.27 5.27 -20.91
C GLU A 1001 1.14 5.67 -19.71
N ALA A 1002 1.51 6.96 -19.64
CA ALA A 1002 2.24 7.49 -18.49
C ALA A 1002 1.37 7.49 -17.22
N ALA A 1003 0.07 7.76 -17.36
CA ALA A 1003 -0.89 7.68 -16.26
C ALA A 1003 -1.06 6.23 -15.77
N ARG A 1004 -1.21 5.26 -16.68
CA ARG A 1004 -1.26 3.82 -16.38
C ARG A 1004 -0.02 3.36 -15.58
N ALA A 1005 1.18 3.70 -16.07
CA ALA A 1005 2.42 3.36 -15.38
C ALA A 1005 2.55 4.03 -13.99
N THR A 1006 2.08 5.27 -13.87
CA THR A 1006 2.07 6.00 -12.60
C THR A 1006 1.12 5.34 -11.60
N LEU A 1007 -0.09 4.97 -12.03
CA LEU A 1007 -1.05 4.26 -11.20
C LEU A 1007 -0.48 2.93 -10.66
N MET A 1008 0.14 2.12 -11.51
CA MET A 1008 0.78 0.87 -11.08
C MET A 1008 1.90 1.11 -10.05
N ARG A 1009 2.74 2.14 -10.26
CA ARG A 1009 3.81 2.50 -9.32
C ARG A 1009 3.25 2.94 -7.98
N GLU A 1010 2.22 3.79 -7.98
CA GLU A 1010 1.61 4.31 -6.76
C GLU A 1010 0.94 3.20 -5.94
N VAL A 1011 0.17 2.33 -6.58
CA VAL A 1011 -0.47 1.19 -5.87
C VAL A 1011 0.60 0.25 -5.31
N ARG A 1012 1.66 -0.04 -6.07
CA ARG A 1012 2.78 -0.86 -5.59
C ARG A 1012 3.51 -0.21 -4.42
N ALA A 1013 3.68 1.12 -4.41
CA ALA A 1013 4.28 1.85 -3.31
C ALA A 1013 3.43 1.75 -2.04
N VAL A 1014 2.10 1.84 -2.17
CA VAL A 1014 1.17 1.71 -1.06
C VAL A 1014 1.26 0.33 -0.40
N PHE A 1015 1.23 -0.77 -1.17
CA PHE A 1015 1.40 -2.12 -0.61
C PHE A 1015 2.82 -2.39 -0.11
N GLY A 1016 3.83 -1.86 -0.80
CA GLY A 1016 5.25 -2.00 -0.44
C GLY A 1016 5.59 -1.40 0.92
N ALA A 1017 4.92 -0.31 1.32
CA ALA A 1017 5.08 0.29 2.64
C ALA A 1017 4.70 -0.66 3.80
N TYR A 1018 3.82 -1.64 3.54
CA TYR A 1018 3.36 -2.63 4.52
C TYR A 1018 4.01 -4.01 4.34
N GLY A 1019 4.99 -4.15 3.43
CA GLY A 1019 5.63 -5.43 3.11
C GLY A 1019 4.70 -6.44 2.43
N ILE A 1020 3.57 -5.96 1.89
CA ILE A 1020 2.59 -6.78 1.18
C ILE A 1020 3.03 -6.88 -0.28
N GLY A 1021 3.19 -8.10 -0.77
CA GLY A 1021 3.44 -8.36 -2.18
C GLY A 1021 2.12 -8.57 -2.91
N VAL A 1022 1.89 -7.81 -3.97
CA VAL A 1022 0.84 -8.08 -4.96
C VAL A 1022 1.52 -8.24 -6.31
N ASP A 1023 1.15 -9.29 -7.05
CA ASP A 1023 1.72 -9.55 -8.36
C ASP A 1023 1.37 -8.42 -9.35
N PRO A 1024 2.33 -7.94 -10.15
CA PRO A 1024 2.09 -6.82 -11.06
C PRO A 1024 1.04 -7.10 -12.14
N ARG A 1025 0.70 -8.36 -12.44
CA ARG A 1025 -0.34 -8.68 -13.44
C ARG A 1025 -1.72 -8.19 -13.03
N HIS A 1026 -2.06 -8.35 -11.74
CA HIS A 1026 -3.31 -7.84 -11.17
C HIS A 1026 -3.37 -6.31 -11.22
N LEU A 1027 -2.27 -5.66 -10.82
CA LEU A 1027 -2.17 -4.20 -10.83
C LEU A 1027 -2.24 -3.64 -12.26
N GLY A 1028 -1.61 -4.32 -13.21
CA GLY A 1028 -1.66 -3.97 -14.63
C GLY A 1028 -3.07 -4.12 -15.19
N LEU A 1029 -3.77 -5.21 -14.87
CA LEU A 1029 -5.15 -5.42 -15.33
C LEU A 1029 -6.10 -4.33 -14.82
N ILE A 1030 -5.99 -3.96 -13.54
CA ILE A 1030 -6.82 -2.89 -12.97
C ILE A 1030 -6.47 -1.54 -13.61
N ALA A 1031 -5.18 -1.25 -13.79
CA ALA A 1031 -4.75 -0.01 -14.42
C ALA A 1031 -5.22 0.09 -15.88
N ASP A 1032 -5.17 -1.01 -16.64
CA ASP A 1032 -5.66 -1.09 -18.01
C ASP A 1032 -7.18 -0.92 -18.05
N PHE A 1033 -7.92 -1.57 -17.15
CA PHE A 1033 -9.36 -1.35 -17.04
C PHE A 1033 -9.72 0.11 -16.73
N MET A 1034 -8.97 0.80 -15.87
CA MET A 1034 -9.23 2.21 -15.57
C MET A 1034 -8.86 3.16 -16.70
N THR A 1035 -8.00 2.73 -17.65
CA THR A 1035 -7.42 3.59 -18.68
C THR A 1035 -7.77 3.20 -20.13
N HIS A 1036 -8.44 2.07 -20.37
CA HIS A 1036 -8.74 1.57 -21.72
C HIS A 1036 -9.55 2.53 -22.60
N MET A 1037 -10.36 3.41 -22.00
CA MET A 1037 -11.14 4.44 -22.70
C MET A 1037 -10.33 5.71 -23.03
N GLY A 1038 -9.02 5.75 -22.74
CA GLY A 1038 -8.16 6.93 -22.90
C GLY A 1038 -8.26 7.95 -21.76
N GLY A 1039 -9.07 7.68 -20.73
CA GLY A 1039 -9.25 8.54 -19.55
C GLY A 1039 -8.72 7.90 -18.26
N TYR A 1040 -9.12 8.45 -17.11
CA TYR A 1040 -8.88 7.86 -15.79
C TYR A 1040 -10.22 7.60 -15.12
N ARG A 1041 -10.77 6.40 -15.36
CA ARG A 1041 -12.09 5.98 -14.88
C ARG A 1041 -11.98 5.45 -13.45
N ALA A 1042 -12.82 5.95 -12.55
CA ALA A 1042 -12.95 5.45 -11.20
C ALA A 1042 -13.78 4.15 -11.12
N CYS A 1043 -13.46 3.28 -10.17
CA CYS A 1043 -14.25 2.11 -9.80
C CYS A 1043 -15.30 2.49 -8.74
N ASN A 1044 -16.27 3.31 -9.14
CA ASN A 1044 -17.39 3.76 -8.29
C ASN A 1044 -18.71 3.74 -9.06
N ARG A 1045 -19.77 4.31 -8.47
CA ARG A 1045 -21.09 4.45 -9.09
C ARG A 1045 -21.07 5.22 -10.43
N MET A 1046 -20.23 6.26 -10.56
CA MET A 1046 -20.11 7.00 -11.82
C MET A 1046 -19.34 6.20 -12.87
N GLY A 1047 -18.34 5.44 -12.43
CA GLY A 1047 -17.64 4.48 -13.28
C GLY A 1047 -18.56 3.44 -13.89
N ILE A 1048 -19.41 2.81 -13.08
CA ILE A 1048 -20.28 1.70 -13.54
C ILE A 1048 -21.40 2.19 -14.48
N GLU A 1049 -21.74 3.48 -14.46
CA GLU A 1049 -22.74 4.06 -15.35
C GLU A 1049 -22.39 3.90 -16.83
N SER A 1050 -21.09 3.87 -17.15
CA SER A 1050 -20.58 3.63 -18.51
C SER A 1050 -20.69 2.17 -18.99
N SER A 1051 -20.98 1.22 -18.10
CA SER A 1051 -21.19 -0.19 -18.49
C SER A 1051 -22.41 -0.35 -19.41
N THR A 1052 -22.42 -1.36 -20.26
CA THR A 1052 -23.57 -1.67 -21.14
C THR A 1052 -24.67 -2.46 -20.41
N SER A 1053 -24.31 -3.34 -19.46
CA SER A 1053 -25.28 -4.19 -18.77
C SER A 1053 -26.12 -3.39 -17.77
N THR A 1054 -27.43 -3.45 -17.93
CA THR A 1054 -28.40 -2.77 -17.07
C THR A 1054 -28.54 -3.50 -15.73
N PHE A 1055 -28.59 -4.83 -15.74
CA PHE A 1055 -28.68 -5.61 -14.50
C PHE A 1055 -27.43 -5.48 -13.63
N LEU A 1056 -26.25 -5.32 -14.24
CA LEU A 1056 -25.03 -5.03 -13.50
C LEU A 1056 -25.18 -3.73 -12.70
N LYS A 1057 -25.62 -2.64 -13.35
CA LYS A 1057 -25.87 -1.34 -12.71
C LYS A 1057 -26.91 -1.44 -11.59
N ILE A 1058 -28.02 -2.13 -11.86
CA ILE A 1058 -29.12 -2.34 -10.89
C ILE A 1058 -28.62 -3.11 -9.66
N SER A 1059 -27.76 -4.11 -9.86
CA SER A 1059 -27.21 -4.95 -8.78
C SER A 1059 -26.13 -4.28 -7.94
N PHE A 1060 -25.57 -3.17 -8.40
CA PHE A 1060 -24.51 -2.45 -7.69
C PHE A 1060 -25.10 -1.61 -6.55
N GLU A 1061 -25.74 -0.49 -6.91
CA GLU A 1061 -26.34 0.49 -5.98
C GLU A 1061 -27.46 1.28 -6.68
N THR A 1062 -28.40 1.86 -5.92
CA THR A 1062 -29.50 2.70 -6.45
C THR A 1062 -30.32 2.04 -7.57
N ALA A 1063 -30.73 0.79 -7.36
CA ALA A 1063 -31.51 -0.02 -8.31
C ALA A 1063 -32.65 0.74 -9.00
N ALA A 1064 -33.46 1.48 -8.25
CA ALA A 1064 -34.61 2.23 -8.79
C ALA A 1064 -34.20 3.34 -9.78
N HIS A 1065 -33.06 4.00 -9.54
CA HIS A 1065 -32.54 5.04 -10.44
C HIS A 1065 -32.16 4.44 -11.79
N PHE A 1066 -31.33 3.39 -11.78
CA PHE A 1066 -30.90 2.73 -13.02
C PHE A 1066 -32.04 2.03 -13.75
N LEU A 1067 -33.00 1.46 -13.02
CA LEU A 1067 -34.20 0.89 -13.63
C LEU A 1067 -35.08 1.96 -14.30
N THR A 1068 -35.26 3.11 -13.65
CA THR A 1068 -36.02 4.22 -14.23
C THR A 1068 -35.32 4.77 -15.47
N ASP A 1069 -34.00 4.97 -15.41
CA ASP A 1069 -33.22 5.43 -16.55
C ASP A 1069 -33.27 4.43 -17.73
N ALA A 1070 -33.10 3.14 -17.45
CA ALA A 1070 -33.18 2.07 -18.44
C ALA A 1070 -34.57 1.99 -19.10
N THR A 1071 -35.64 2.10 -18.31
CA THR A 1071 -37.02 2.06 -18.83
C THR A 1071 -37.36 3.31 -19.64
N MET A 1072 -36.89 4.49 -19.22
CA MET A 1072 -37.06 5.74 -19.97
C MET A 1072 -36.29 5.73 -21.30
N LYS A 1073 -35.10 5.13 -21.33
CA LYS A 1073 -34.27 5.00 -22.54
C LYS A 1073 -34.66 3.81 -23.42
N GLY A 1074 -35.43 2.85 -22.91
CA GLY A 1074 -35.77 1.61 -23.60
C GLY A 1074 -34.55 0.70 -23.83
N THR A 1075 -33.58 0.68 -22.91
CA THR A 1075 -32.35 -0.11 -23.05
C THR A 1075 -32.61 -1.61 -22.93
N THR A 1076 -31.94 -2.40 -23.77
CA THR A 1076 -31.92 -3.87 -23.70
C THR A 1076 -30.66 -4.34 -22.99
N ASP A 1077 -30.74 -5.47 -22.27
CA ASP A 1077 -29.58 -6.14 -21.66
C ASP A 1077 -29.34 -7.48 -22.39
N ASP A 1078 -28.12 -7.69 -22.86
CA ASP A 1078 -27.72 -8.85 -23.67
C ASP A 1078 -27.50 -10.13 -22.85
N LEU A 1079 -27.64 -10.06 -21.52
CA LEU A 1079 -27.46 -11.18 -20.59
C LEU A 1079 -26.08 -11.83 -20.69
N THR A 1080 -25.04 -11.06 -21.00
CA THR A 1080 -23.65 -11.54 -21.04
C THR A 1080 -22.96 -11.40 -19.68
N SER A 1081 -23.24 -10.32 -18.93
CA SER A 1081 -22.62 -10.07 -17.64
C SER A 1081 -22.96 -11.16 -16.61
N PRO A 1082 -22.06 -11.47 -15.67
CA PRO A 1082 -22.34 -12.45 -14.61
C PRO A 1082 -23.56 -12.07 -13.78
N ALA A 1083 -23.67 -10.81 -13.36
CA ALA A 1083 -24.85 -10.32 -12.64
C ALA A 1083 -26.17 -10.51 -13.41
N SER A 1084 -26.22 -10.18 -14.71
CA SER A 1084 -27.44 -10.33 -15.50
C SER A 1084 -27.89 -11.79 -15.61
N ARG A 1085 -26.95 -12.71 -15.81
CA ARG A 1085 -27.20 -14.15 -15.89
C ARG A 1085 -27.71 -14.70 -14.57
N LEU A 1086 -27.10 -14.30 -13.46
CA LEU A 1086 -27.55 -14.72 -12.12
C LEU A 1086 -28.97 -14.24 -11.82
N VAL A 1087 -29.34 -13.00 -12.20
CA VAL A 1087 -30.70 -12.48 -12.01
C VAL A 1087 -31.75 -13.31 -12.77
N VAL A 1088 -31.43 -13.77 -13.97
CA VAL A 1088 -32.34 -14.56 -14.82
C VAL A 1088 -32.23 -16.08 -14.55
N GLY A 1089 -31.25 -16.52 -13.77
CA GLY A 1089 -30.99 -17.93 -13.48
C GLY A 1089 -30.34 -18.70 -14.63
N ARG A 1090 -29.54 -18.02 -15.47
CA ARG A 1090 -28.72 -18.65 -16.52
C ARG A 1090 -27.32 -19.00 -16.01
N VAL A 1091 -26.70 -20.00 -16.62
CA VAL A 1091 -25.31 -20.38 -16.36
C VAL A 1091 -24.38 -19.24 -16.77
N VAL A 1092 -23.47 -18.86 -15.87
CA VAL A 1092 -22.49 -17.78 -16.09
C VAL A 1092 -21.46 -18.25 -17.13
N GLU A 1093 -21.15 -17.41 -18.11
CA GLU A 1093 -20.24 -17.71 -19.23
C GLU A 1093 -18.75 -17.55 -18.87
N MET A 1094 -18.39 -17.89 -17.63
CA MET A 1094 -17.02 -17.84 -17.11
C MET A 1094 -16.61 -19.21 -16.57
N GLY A 1095 -15.31 -19.50 -16.56
CA GLY A 1095 -14.76 -20.77 -16.12
C GLY A 1095 -15.31 -21.94 -16.94
N THR A 1096 -15.95 -22.89 -16.26
CA THR A 1096 -16.55 -24.09 -16.87
C THR A 1096 -17.73 -23.79 -17.78
N GLY A 1097 -18.37 -22.61 -17.65
CA GLY A 1097 -19.50 -22.20 -18.48
C GLY A 1097 -19.12 -21.46 -19.77
N CYS A 1098 -17.83 -21.32 -20.09
CA CYS A 1098 -17.39 -20.58 -21.28
C CYS A 1098 -17.46 -21.38 -22.60
N PHE A 1099 -17.82 -22.66 -22.55
CA PHE A 1099 -17.99 -23.53 -23.71
C PHE A 1099 -19.16 -24.48 -23.52
N ASP A 1100 -19.71 -24.97 -24.64
CA ASP A 1100 -20.75 -25.99 -24.66
C ASP A 1100 -20.17 -27.38 -24.90
N LEU A 1101 -20.72 -28.36 -24.20
CA LEU A 1101 -20.42 -29.77 -24.43
C LEU A 1101 -21.45 -30.39 -25.38
N VAL A 1102 -20.96 -30.92 -26.50
CA VAL A 1102 -21.79 -31.63 -27.49
C VAL A 1102 -21.32 -33.08 -27.58
N GLN A 1103 -22.24 -34.03 -27.42
CA GLN A 1103 -21.93 -35.44 -27.60
C GLN A 1103 -21.81 -35.76 -29.09
N ASN A 1104 -20.65 -36.26 -29.53
CA ASN A 1104 -20.50 -36.76 -30.89
C ASN A 1104 -21.22 -38.12 -31.02
N LEU A 1105 -22.41 -38.11 -31.61
CA LEU A 1105 -23.19 -39.31 -31.90
C LEU A 1105 -22.75 -39.88 -33.26
N ASP A 1106 -21.56 -40.47 -33.32
CA ASP A 1106 -21.18 -41.27 -34.48
C ASP A 1106 -22.06 -42.52 -34.54
N ILE A 1107 -22.91 -42.60 -35.57
CA ILE A 1107 -23.97 -43.61 -35.76
C ILE A 1107 -23.41 -45.06 -35.77
N GLY A 1108 -22.09 -45.23 -35.95
CA GLY A 1108 -21.42 -46.54 -35.92
C GLY A 1108 -21.29 -47.17 -34.52
N ASP A 1109 -21.17 -46.38 -33.45
CA ASP A 1109 -20.91 -46.90 -32.10
C ASP A 1109 -22.19 -47.28 -31.33
N LEU A 1110 -23.34 -46.72 -31.73
CA LEU A 1110 -24.66 -47.12 -31.21
C LEU A 1110 -25.01 -48.58 -31.58
N ALA A 1111 -24.47 -49.11 -32.69
CA ALA A 1111 -24.66 -50.51 -33.07
C ALA A 1111 -23.82 -51.48 -32.22
N VAL A 1112 -22.74 -51.01 -31.60
CA VAL A 1112 -21.86 -51.83 -30.73
C VAL A 1112 -22.32 -51.81 -29.28
N GLN A 1113 -22.99 -50.74 -28.83
CA GLN A 1113 -23.61 -50.71 -27.49
C GLN A 1113 -24.98 -51.38 -27.42
N ALA A 1114 -25.65 -51.61 -28.57
CA ALA A 1114 -26.93 -52.31 -28.64
C ALA A 1114 -26.82 -53.82 -28.95
N ALA A 1115 -25.61 -54.32 -29.22
CA ALA A 1115 -25.28 -55.75 -29.40
C ALA A 1115 -24.53 -56.27 -28.17
#